data_AF-A0AA40MFP9-F1
#
_entry.id   AF-A0AA40MFP9-F1
#
_cell.length_a   1.000
_cell.length_b   1.000
_cell.length_c   1.000
_cell.angle_alpha   90.00
_cell.angle_beta   90.00
_cell.angle_gamma   90.00
#
_symmetry.space_group_name_H-M   'P 1'
#
loop_
_entity.id
_entity.type
_entity.pdbx_description
1 polymer ?
#
loop_
_entity_poly.entity_id
_entity_poly.type
_entity_poly.pdbx_seq_one_letter_code
_entity_poly.pdbx_strand_id
1 'polypeptide(L)'
;MSASPLDGDNLDLEYRLSDNLTRRSGRVFLNGTQALVRLLISQREFDRSRGLNTAGYVTGYRGSPLAGVDFELWRSRELVASHDVRFVPGVNEDLAATAVIGTQRVESEAARKVDGVFGMWYGKGPGVDRAGDALRHGNAAGASARGGVLLIVGDDHAATSSSIPNASDYSLMGWGIPIVHPSSVEEYEEFGLWGWELSRRSGAWVAFKAISETVESGRSVEIRPWPVFADVAGDEIDADQTHFRTSDFLTGAVEERLARKLEAVSAFSRRNSIDRLVVPAPAASIGIVAVGKAHHDVMEVLERIGAAQGNVDFHADIRIYRPGLTYPLDRERLMSFAAGLTHILVVEEKVSVVEQQVKEMLFNLPDNRRPSVSGRHDVSGAPLIPWVGQLRPAVLARPIVNWIEMGLGRRLNVDTALFTRPALLSNAADASRRLPYFCSGCPHNSSTRVPEGSRALAGVGCHYMASWMDRQTEGLTQMGGEGIDWLGTAPFVGDTHVFQNMGEGTYFHSGYLAIRQSIAAGVNITYKILFNDAVAMTGGQPVDGAISVPQIVQQMLSEGARRVVIVTDYPENYAEIKLGGDVPVHHRRELDAVQRALREIAGTTILIYDQTCAAEKRRRRKRGTYPDPQHRLMINHEVCEGCGDCGIQSNCLSITPRETAFGRKRQIDQSSCNKDYSCVEGFCPSFISIRGGTLRKTDKTFSLDDQMLSALPAPVLPDLEQPWNILVAGVGGTGVITVGALISMAAHLEGKAVSLLDFTALAQKGGSVLSHVRIARRGTVLHPVRIEWRQADLMLACDGVVSVLPDAIGTIARDRTRVVLNRHAAPLAEFTRNSEAVVPMTEIVEKLQAAAGEGRVEIIDAHEASTAVLGDSIGSNVFLLGYCWQRGEIPVSLDALMRAIELNGVAVTQNRLAFNAGRLAVENPAALKHSGAAARQPITLNLPERLEVVIERCRLQLARYQSNRYADTYVKYVEHVLQRERKIFPDRRSAPVSVAVATNLHRLMSYKDEYEVARLLCSASFEAEVDGTFADAKRISYHLAPPLLARRHPSTGLPQKMEFGSWLKPLLQMLARGKVLRGTPFDIFGRTAERRQERDLIDEYKSIVDDALNHLTSDNLPAVLAVVQSAAVIRGFGHVKQRNIDAFRVKVNQLRAALHQEAVPVRAA
;
A
#
# COMPACT_ATOMS: atom_id res chain seq x y z
N MET A 1 -24.53 33.32 -7.19
CA MET A 1 -23.42 34.03 -6.52
C MET A 1 -24.01 34.89 -5.42
N SER A 2 -23.99 34.40 -4.17
CA SER A 2 -24.09 35.20 -2.96
C SER A 2 -23.06 34.63 -1.99
N ALA A 3 -22.30 35.50 -1.33
CA ALA A 3 -21.18 35.16 -0.47
C ALA A 3 -21.50 34.01 0.50
N SER A 4 -20.61 33.02 0.56
CA SER A 4 -20.64 31.96 1.56
C SER A 4 -20.41 32.60 2.94
N PRO A 5 -21.08 32.18 4.03
CA PRO A 5 -20.98 32.81 5.36
C PRO A 5 -19.61 32.69 6.07
N LEU A 6 -18.53 32.38 5.35
CA LEU A 6 -17.17 32.26 5.87
C LEU A 6 -16.16 33.01 4.98
N ASP A 7 -16.55 34.15 4.42
CA ASP A 7 -15.59 35.18 4.00
C ASP A 7 -15.03 35.88 5.26
N GLY A 8 -14.19 35.17 6.02
CA GLY A 8 -13.51 35.67 7.22
C GLY A 8 -12.77 34.55 7.96
N ASP A 9 -11.68 34.88 8.65
CA ASP A 9 -10.81 33.98 9.43
C ASP A 9 -11.49 33.32 10.66
N ASN A 10 -12.75 32.87 10.53
CA ASN A 10 -13.50 32.23 11.61
C ASN A 10 -13.42 30.70 11.49
N LEU A 11 -12.84 30.08 12.51
CA LEU A 11 -12.73 28.65 12.68
C LEU A 11 -14.10 28.04 13.10
N ASP A 12 -14.63 27.07 12.34
CA ASP A 12 -15.84 26.32 12.71
C ASP A 12 -15.53 25.33 13.85
N LEU A 13 -15.59 25.83 15.09
CA LEU A 13 -15.34 25.03 16.30
C LEU A 13 -16.48 24.03 16.59
N GLU A 14 -17.68 24.27 16.07
CA GLU A 14 -18.87 23.44 16.31
C GLU A 14 -18.91 22.20 15.40
N TYR A 15 -18.15 22.19 14.30
CA TYR A 15 -18.07 21.06 13.38
C TYR A 15 -17.73 19.75 14.09
N ARG A 16 -18.53 18.71 13.79
CA ARG A 16 -18.29 17.33 14.21
C ARG A 16 -18.06 16.46 12.99
N LEU A 17 -17.28 15.38 13.14
CA LEU A 17 -17.04 14.47 12.01
C LEU A 17 -18.33 13.88 11.41
N SER A 18 -19.39 13.70 12.21
CA SER A 18 -20.71 13.23 11.74
C SER A 18 -21.45 14.24 10.86
N ASP A 19 -21.08 15.53 10.91
CA ASP A 19 -21.73 16.58 10.14
C ASP A 19 -21.60 16.36 8.64
N ASN A 20 -20.58 15.62 8.22
CA ASN A 20 -20.44 15.20 6.83
C ASN A 20 -21.69 14.45 6.32
N LEU A 21 -22.35 13.64 7.16
CA LEU A 21 -23.57 12.92 6.83
C LEU A 21 -24.83 13.64 7.29
N THR A 22 -24.80 14.39 8.40
CA THR A 22 -26.02 14.91 9.05
C THR A 22 -26.31 16.39 8.81
N ARG A 23 -25.30 17.21 8.47
CA ARG A 23 -25.51 18.65 8.29
C ARG A 23 -26.32 18.89 7.00
N ARG A 24 -27.30 19.79 7.06
CA ARG A 24 -28.24 20.08 5.95
C ARG A 24 -27.94 21.36 5.16
N SER A 25 -27.07 22.22 5.69
CA SER A 25 -26.71 23.50 5.08
C SER A 25 -25.27 23.88 5.43
N GLY A 26 -24.68 24.76 4.64
CA GLY A 26 -23.29 25.19 4.83
C GLY A 26 -22.29 24.19 4.26
N ARG A 27 -21.09 24.15 4.84
CA ARG A 27 -19.96 23.39 4.32
C ARG A 27 -19.75 22.09 5.10
N VAL A 28 -19.34 21.05 4.38
CA VAL A 28 -18.93 19.74 4.92
C VAL A 28 -17.67 19.25 4.23
N PHE A 29 -16.88 18.42 4.91
CA PHE A 29 -15.77 17.71 4.29
C PHE A 29 -16.18 16.26 4.03
N LEU A 30 -16.19 15.85 2.77
CA LEU A 30 -16.69 14.54 2.33
C LEU A 30 -15.69 13.88 1.37
N ASN A 31 -15.52 12.57 1.52
CA ASN A 31 -14.97 11.73 0.46
C ASN A 31 -16.07 11.03 -0.33
N GLY A 32 -15.73 10.43 -1.47
CA GLY A 32 -16.73 9.78 -2.32
C GLY A 32 -17.49 8.64 -1.63
N THR A 33 -16.83 7.87 -0.75
CA THR A 33 -17.51 6.83 0.05
C THR A 33 -18.58 7.42 0.98
N GLN A 34 -18.25 8.49 1.69
CA GLN A 34 -19.17 9.18 2.59
C GLN A 34 -20.29 9.88 1.81
N ALA A 35 -20.01 10.41 0.63
CA ALA A 35 -21.01 11.01 -0.25
C ALA A 35 -22.06 9.98 -0.70
N LEU A 36 -21.67 8.73 -0.99
CA LEU A 36 -22.62 7.64 -1.31
C LEU A 36 -23.52 7.27 -0.12
N VAL A 37 -22.99 7.28 1.11
CA VAL A 37 -23.80 7.03 2.31
C VAL A 37 -24.74 8.21 2.59
N ARG A 38 -24.24 9.44 2.46
CA ARG A 38 -25.06 10.66 2.57
C ARG A 38 -26.20 10.66 1.56
N LEU A 39 -25.94 10.26 0.32
CA LEU A 39 -26.93 10.18 -0.76
C LEU A 39 -28.14 9.31 -0.38
N LEU A 40 -27.95 8.18 0.32
CA LEU A 40 -29.06 7.34 0.82
C LEU A 40 -29.96 8.08 1.82
N ILE A 41 -29.34 8.85 2.72
CA ILE A 41 -30.05 9.66 3.73
C ILE A 41 -30.83 10.76 3.02
N SER A 42 -30.16 11.50 2.13
CA SER A 42 -30.75 12.60 1.35
C SER A 42 -31.93 12.14 0.51
N GLN A 43 -31.86 10.95 -0.12
CA GLN A 43 -32.99 10.42 -0.89
C GLN A 43 -34.22 10.14 -0.02
N ARG A 44 -34.03 9.55 1.18
CA ARG A 44 -35.16 9.35 2.10
C ARG A 44 -35.78 10.67 2.53
N GLU A 45 -34.94 11.63 2.92
CA GLU A 45 -35.41 12.93 3.37
C GLU A 45 -36.13 13.69 2.24
N PHE A 46 -35.59 13.63 1.03
CA PHE A 46 -36.19 14.19 -0.17
C PHE A 46 -37.56 13.56 -0.46
N ASP A 47 -37.69 12.23 -0.39
CA ASP A 47 -38.98 11.55 -0.55
C ASP A 47 -40.00 11.93 0.51
N ARG A 48 -39.60 11.98 1.79
CA ARG A 48 -40.47 12.43 2.88
C ARG A 48 -40.96 13.87 2.65
N SER A 49 -40.09 14.75 2.14
CA SER A 49 -40.46 16.14 1.83
C SER A 49 -41.52 16.26 0.72
N ARG A 50 -41.62 15.24 -0.16
CA ARG A 50 -42.61 15.15 -1.25
C ARG A 50 -43.83 14.29 -0.86
N GLY A 51 -43.92 13.87 0.40
CA GLY A 51 -45.04 13.06 0.91
C GLY A 51 -44.98 11.58 0.52
N LEU A 52 -43.84 11.06 0.05
CA LEU A 52 -43.69 9.66 -0.33
C LEU A 52 -43.21 8.81 0.86
N ASN A 53 -43.89 7.70 1.13
CA ASN A 53 -43.47 6.73 2.13
C ASN A 53 -42.58 5.65 1.50
N THR A 54 -41.36 6.00 1.10
CA THR A 54 -40.37 5.06 0.56
C THR A 54 -39.44 4.47 1.62
N ALA A 55 -38.72 3.41 1.29
CA ALA A 55 -37.59 2.91 2.09
C ALA A 55 -36.35 2.72 1.20
N GLY A 56 -35.16 2.68 1.79
CA GLY A 56 -33.92 2.43 1.06
C GLY A 56 -33.44 0.99 1.21
N TYR A 57 -32.85 0.43 0.16
CA TYR A 57 -32.13 -0.84 0.23
C TYR A 57 -30.78 -0.71 -0.46
N VAL A 58 -29.71 -0.93 0.30
CA VAL A 58 -28.34 -0.91 -0.21
C VAL A 58 -27.70 -2.28 -0.08
N THR A 59 -27.07 -2.74 -1.15
CA THR A 59 -26.34 -4.01 -1.20
C THR A 59 -25.27 -3.95 -2.28
N GLY A 60 -24.28 -4.82 -2.19
CA GLY A 60 -23.15 -4.84 -3.11
C GLY A 60 -22.05 -5.72 -2.57
N TYR A 61 -20.96 -5.83 -3.34
CA TYR A 61 -19.75 -6.49 -2.87
C TYR A 61 -18.56 -5.53 -2.94
N ARG A 62 -17.84 -5.50 -1.83
CA ARG A 62 -16.66 -4.68 -1.59
C ARG A 62 -15.53 -4.96 -2.59
N GLY A 63 -15.02 -3.91 -3.20
CA GLY A 63 -13.83 -3.95 -4.04
C GLY A 63 -13.35 -2.53 -4.33
N SER A 64 -12.03 -2.34 -4.41
CA SER A 64 -11.47 -1.01 -4.73
C SER A 64 -11.96 -0.52 -6.10
N PRO A 65 -12.37 0.76 -6.23
CA PRO A 65 -12.25 1.83 -5.25
C PRO A 65 -13.38 1.92 -4.19
N LEU A 66 -14.44 1.12 -4.32
CA LEU A 66 -15.63 1.13 -3.45
C LEU A 66 -15.47 0.30 -2.15
N ALA A 67 -14.25 -0.14 -1.82
CA ALA A 67 -14.02 -1.02 -0.66
C ALA A 67 -14.41 -0.39 0.69
N GLY A 68 -14.45 0.95 0.77
CA GLY A 68 -14.82 1.68 1.98
C GLY A 68 -16.33 1.75 2.29
N VAL A 69 -17.20 1.46 1.31
CA VAL A 69 -18.66 1.66 1.43
C VAL A 69 -19.26 0.87 2.58
N ASP A 70 -18.96 -0.43 2.69
CA ASP A 70 -19.42 -1.29 3.79
C ASP A 70 -19.01 -0.74 5.15
N PHE A 71 -17.77 -0.24 5.28
CA PHE A 71 -17.26 0.29 6.53
C PHE A 71 -18.02 1.53 6.98
N GLU A 72 -18.29 2.45 6.07
CA GLU A 72 -19.03 3.65 6.39
C GLU A 72 -20.50 3.33 6.72
N LEU A 73 -21.13 2.39 6.00
CA LEU A 73 -22.47 1.90 6.31
C LEU A 73 -22.57 1.20 7.67
N TRP A 74 -21.57 0.40 8.05
CA TRP A 74 -21.52 -0.21 9.39
C TRP A 74 -21.28 0.83 10.48
N ARG A 75 -20.40 1.80 10.23
CA ARG A 75 -20.13 2.90 11.17
C ARG A 75 -21.35 3.79 11.38
N SER A 76 -22.13 4.03 10.33
CA SER A 76 -23.34 4.87 10.34
C SER A 76 -24.64 4.07 10.46
N ARG A 77 -24.59 2.79 10.86
CA ARG A 77 -25.73 1.87 10.86
C ARG A 77 -26.98 2.42 11.55
N GLU A 78 -26.82 3.07 12.71
CA GLU A 78 -27.94 3.65 13.45
C GLU A 78 -28.56 4.83 12.70
N LEU A 79 -27.74 5.69 12.10
CA LEU A 79 -28.19 6.83 11.30
C LEU A 79 -28.90 6.37 10.02
N VAL A 80 -28.36 5.38 9.32
CA VAL A 80 -28.96 4.82 8.11
C VAL A 80 -30.30 4.13 8.43
N ALA A 81 -30.36 3.37 9.54
CA ALA A 81 -31.58 2.71 9.98
C ALA A 81 -32.69 3.69 10.40
N SER A 82 -32.37 4.83 11.02
CA SER A 82 -33.37 5.85 11.38
C SER A 82 -34.02 6.55 10.18
N HIS A 83 -33.42 6.37 8.99
CA HIS A 83 -33.95 6.82 7.70
C HIS A 83 -34.62 5.69 6.90
N ASP A 84 -35.03 4.60 7.55
CA ASP A 84 -35.66 3.45 6.89
C ASP A 84 -34.81 2.86 5.75
N VAL A 85 -33.47 2.98 5.85
CA VAL A 85 -32.54 2.40 4.88
C VAL A 85 -31.97 1.10 5.45
N ARG A 86 -32.13 0.02 4.68
CA ARG A 86 -31.65 -1.31 5.02
C ARG A 86 -30.37 -1.61 4.24
N PHE A 87 -29.27 -1.78 4.95
CA PHE A 87 -28.04 -2.34 4.39
C PHE A 87 -27.98 -3.85 4.61
N VAL A 88 -27.76 -4.59 3.52
CA VAL A 88 -27.41 -6.02 3.55
C VAL A 88 -26.21 -6.23 2.62
N PRO A 89 -25.00 -6.55 3.14
CA PRO A 89 -23.86 -6.85 2.28
C PRO A 89 -24.17 -8.09 1.43
N GLY A 90 -23.79 -8.05 0.15
CA GLY A 90 -23.91 -9.19 -0.75
C GLY A 90 -22.84 -10.23 -0.44
N VAL A 91 -23.14 -11.51 -0.71
CA VAL A 91 -22.10 -12.56 -0.72
C VAL A 91 -21.17 -12.37 -1.93
N ASN A 92 -21.75 -11.94 -3.05
CA ASN A 92 -21.09 -11.57 -4.28
C ASN A 92 -21.96 -10.51 -5.01
N GLU A 93 -21.46 -10.01 -6.12
CA GLU A 93 -22.08 -8.96 -6.92
C GLU A 93 -23.40 -9.39 -7.58
N ASP A 94 -23.47 -10.63 -8.06
CA ASP A 94 -24.64 -11.21 -8.75
C ASP A 94 -25.85 -11.40 -7.82
N LEU A 95 -25.63 -11.94 -6.62
CA LEU A 95 -26.70 -12.10 -5.62
C LEU A 95 -27.16 -10.75 -5.07
N ALA A 96 -26.23 -9.78 -4.92
CA ALA A 96 -26.58 -8.42 -4.55
C ALA A 96 -27.50 -7.77 -5.60
N ALA A 97 -27.16 -7.89 -6.90
CA ALA A 97 -28.01 -7.37 -7.98
C ALA A 97 -29.39 -8.04 -7.97
N THR A 98 -29.43 -9.36 -7.78
CA THR A 98 -30.68 -10.13 -7.69
C THR A 98 -31.56 -9.68 -6.52
N ALA A 99 -30.97 -9.37 -5.37
CA ALA A 99 -31.70 -8.82 -4.23
C ALA A 99 -32.36 -7.48 -4.55
N VAL A 100 -31.70 -6.61 -5.34
CA VAL A 100 -32.28 -5.34 -5.80
C VAL A 100 -33.46 -5.56 -6.75
N ILE A 101 -33.43 -6.57 -7.63
CA ILE A 101 -34.62 -6.95 -8.44
C ILE A 101 -35.83 -7.22 -7.52
N GLY A 102 -35.60 -7.91 -6.40
CA GLY A 102 -36.61 -8.19 -5.39
C GLY A 102 -37.20 -6.95 -4.72
N THR A 103 -36.47 -5.84 -4.64
CA THR A 103 -37.00 -4.59 -4.04
C THR A 103 -37.92 -3.84 -5.01
N GLN A 104 -37.71 -3.99 -6.32
CA GLN A 104 -38.48 -3.28 -7.34
C GLN A 104 -39.90 -3.84 -7.54
N ARG A 105 -40.21 -5.02 -7.01
CA ARG A 105 -41.56 -5.61 -7.05
C ARG A 105 -42.44 -5.20 -5.86
N VAL A 106 -41.87 -4.56 -4.82
CA VAL A 106 -42.57 -4.28 -3.56
C VAL A 106 -43.82 -3.40 -3.77
N GLU A 107 -43.77 -2.45 -4.71
CA GLU A 107 -44.91 -1.58 -5.04
C GLU A 107 -46.14 -2.38 -5.51
N SER A 108 -45.93 -3.52 -6.18
CA SER A 108 -46.99 -4.39 -6.70
C SER A 108 -47.56 -5.35 -5.65
N GLU A 109 -46.94 -5.47 -4.47
CA GLU A 109 -47.38 -6.39 -3.42
C GLU A 109 -48.56 -5.82 -2.63
N ALA A 110 -49.64 -6.61 -2.47
CA ALA A 110 -50.81 -6.18 -1.71
C ALA A 110 -50.50 -5.93 -0.22
N ALA A 111 -49.51 -6.63 0.34
CA ALA A 111 -49.06 -6.51 1.73
C ALA A 111 -47.87 -5.54 1.91
N ARG A 112 -47.63 -4.64 0.95
CA ARG A 112 -46.52 -3.66 1.02
C ARG A 112 -46.64 -2.77 2.26
N LYS A 113 -45.47 -2.43 2.84
CA LYS A 113 -45.37 -1.52 4.00
C LYS A 113 -44.98 -0.09 3.62
N VAL A 114 -44.51 0.09 2.40
CA VAL A 114 -43.97 1.33 1.83
C VAL A 114 -44.43 1.43 0.38
N ASP A 115 -44.48 2.64 -0.15
CA ASP A 115 -44.92 2.92 -1.52
C ASP A 115 -43.94 2.38 -2.57
N GLY A 116 -42.66 2.32 -2.23
CA GLY A 116 -41.58 1.80 -3.07
C GLY A 116 -40.27 1.72 -2.31
N VAL A 117 -39.31 1.00 -2.88
CA VAL A 117 -37.97 0.84 -2.29
C VAL A 117 -36.91 1.33 -3.27
N PHE A 118 -36.21 2.41 -2.93
CA PHE A 118 -35.09 2.88 -3.73
C PHE A 118 -33.87 2.00 -3.48
N GLY A 119 -33.36 1.39 -4.55
CA GLY A 119 -32.24 0.47 -4.51
C GLY A 119 -30.92 1.17 -4.83
N MET A 120 -29.87 0.89 -4.05
CA MET A 120 -28.48 1.17 -4.42
C MET A 120 -27.71 -0.15 -4.50
N TRP A 121 -27.24 -0.50 -5.69
CA TRP A 121 -26.28 -1.57 -5.88
C TRP A 121 -24.88 -0.98 -6.03
N TYR A 122 -23.84 -1.65 -5.54
CA TYR A 122 -22.45 -1.25 -5.79
C TYR A 122 -21.54 -2.44 -6.06
N GLY A 123 -20.58 -2.24 -6.97
CA GLY A 123 -19.56 -3.22 -7.31
C GLY A 123 -18.42 -2.58 -8.09
N LYS A 124 -17.20 -3.13 -7.96
CA LYS A 124 -16.08 -2.71 -8.81
C LYS A 124 -16.26 -3.21 -10.24
N GLY A 125 -15.48 -2.69 -11.17
CA GLY A 125 -15.50 -3.05 -12.59
C GLY A 125 -15.71 -4.55 -12.90
N PRO A 126 -14.78 -5.45 -12.51
CA PRO A 126 -14.96 -6.89 -12.72
C PRO A 126 -16.19 -7.50 -12.02
N GLY A 127 -16.69 -6.85 -10.98
CA GLY A 127 -17.93 -7.21 -10.31
C GLY A 127 -19.18 -6.87 -11.14
N VAL A 128 -19.13 -5.80 -11.94
CA VAL A 128 -20.14 -5.48 -12.96
C VAL A 128 -20.17 -6.57 -14.02
N ASP A 129 -19.00 -6.97 -14.54
CA ASP A 129 -18.90 -8.05 -15.54
C ASP A 129 -19.45 -9.36 -14.99
N ARG A 130 -19.10 -9.69 -13.73
CA ARG A 130 -19.61 -10.87 -13.04
C ARG A 130 -21.12 -10.84 -12.85
N ALA A 131 -21.69 -9.70 -12.48
CA ALA A 131 -23.13 -9.53 -12.24
C ALA A 131 -23.94 -9.26 -13.52
N GLY A 132 -23.31 -9.24 -14.69
CA GLY A 132 -23.93 -8.75 -15.93
C GLY A 132 -25.26 -9.43 -16.28
N ASP A 133 -25.39 -10.73 -16.02
CA ASP A 133 -26.65 -11.45 -16.22
C ASP A 133 -27.78 -10.90 -15.33
N ALA A 134 -27.52 -10.78 -14.02
CA ALA A 134 -28.48 -10.24 -13.05
C ALA A 134 -28.81 -8.77 -13.33
N LEU A 135 -27.82 -7.94 -13.68
CA LEU A 135 -28.01 -6.54 -14.02
C LEU A 135 -28.87 -6.36 -15.28
N ARG A 136 -28.60 -7.16 -16.33
CA ARG A 136 -29.39 -7.13 -17.57
C ARG A 136 -30.83 -7.57 -17.33
N HIS A 137 -31.05 -8.65 -16.58
CA HIS A 137 -32.40 -9.10 -16.20
C HIS A 137 -33.14 -8.05 -15.35
N GLY A 138 -32.44 -7.41 -14.42
CA GLY A 138 -33.00 -6.33 -13.60
C GLY A 138 -33.45 -5.13 -14.42
N ASN A 139 -32.59 -4.64 -15.33
CA ASN A 139 -32.95 -3.53 -16.21
C ASN A 139 -34.10 -3.89 -17.17
N ALA A 140 -34.07 -5.11 -17.74
CA ALA A 140 -35.13 -5.60 -18.63
C ALA A 140 -36.48 -5.75 -17.91
N ALA A 141 -36.49 -6.24 -16.66
CA ALA A 141 -37.68 -6.26 -15.83
C ALA A 141 -38.18 -4.85 -15.55
N GLY A 142 -37.28 -3.96 -15.10
CA GLY A 142 -37.54 -2.56 -14.82
C GLY A 142 -37.54 -2.18 -13.35
N ALA A 143 -37.49 -0.87 -13.10
CA ALA A 143 -37.56 -0.29 -11.76
C ALA A 143 -39.01 -0.01 -11.36
N SER A 144 -39.24 0.16 -10.05
CA SER A 144 -40.49 0.67 -9.50
C SER A 144 -40.61 2.18 -9.74
N ALA A 145 -41.84 2.67 -9.97
CA ALA A 145 -42.12 4.08 -10.23
C ALA A 145 -41.92 4.95 -8.96
N ARG A 146 -41.95 4.32 -7.78
CA ARG A 146 -41.70 4.97 -6.49
C ARG A 146 -40.36 4.58 -5.86
N GLY A 147 -39.78 3.46 -6.29
CA GLY A 147 -38.49 2.97 -5.82
C GLY A 147 -37.32 3.58 -6.60
N GLY A 148 -37.10 3.10 -7.83
CA GLY A 148 -35.91 3.42 -8.63
C GLY A 148 -34.68 2.61 -8.22
N VAL A 149 -33.72 2.47 -9.14
CA VAL A 149 -32.45 1.76 -8.93
C VAL A 149 -31.27 2.59 -9.43
N LEU A 150 -30.27 2.73 -8.56
CA LEU A 150 -28.97 3.34 -8.87
C LEU A 150 -27.86 2.28 -8.75
N LEU A 151 -27.05 2.12 -9.79
CA LEU A 151 -25.94 1.17 -9.86
C LEU A 151 -24.60 1.93 -9.75
N ILE A 152 -23.97 1.89 -8.58
CA ILE A 152 -22.65 2.50 -8.40
C ILE A 152 -21.58 1.57 -9.00
N VAL A 153 -21.02 1.95 -10.14
CA VAL A 153 -20.00 1.17 -10.84
C VAL A 153 -18.61 1.73 -10.57
N GLY A 154 -17.80 0.95 -9.84
CA GLY A 154 -16.46 1.33 -9.37
C GLY A 154 -15.37 1.01 -10.39
N ASP A 155 -15.04 1.94 -11.28
CA ASP A 155 -14.05 1.71 -12.34
C ASP A 155 -12.62 2.10 -11.91
N ASP A 156 -11.66 1.19 -12.13
CA ASP A 156 -10.22 1.41 -11.94
C ASP A 156 -9.53 1.45 -13.31
N HIS A 157 -9.44 2.65 -13.91
CA HIS A 157 -8.92 2.85 -15.26
C HIS A 157 -7.42 2.55 -15.40
N ALA A 158 -6.68 2.55 -14.29
CA ALA A 158 -5.23 2.37 -14.27
C ALA A 158 -4.77 1.03 -13.69
N ALA A 159 -5.69 0.18 -13.22
CA ALA A 159 -5.37 -1.03 -12.45
C ALA A 159 -4.47 -0.75 -11.25
N THR A 160 -4.71 0.35 -10.53
CA THR A 160 -3.89 0.69 -9.36
C THR A 160 -4.13 -0.30 -8.22
N SER A 161 -5.34 -0.87 -8.18
CA SER A 161 -5.83 -1.78 -7.16
C SER A 161 -6.56 -3.01 -7.71
N SER A 162 -6.85 -3.02 -9.01
CA SER A 162 -7.44 -4.13 -9.75
C SER A 162 -6.40 -5.01 -10.45
N SER A 163 -6.77 -6.24 -10.80
CA SER A 163 -5.92 -7.17 -11.55
C SER A 163 -5.68 -6.71 -13.00
N ILE A 164 -6.65 -6.00 -13.58
CA ILE A 164 -6.62 -5.45 -14.92
C ILE A 164 -7.29 -4.06 -14.95
N PRO A 165 -6.93 -3.17 -15.89
CA PRO A 165 -7.64 -1.90 -16.08
C PRO A 165 -9.07 -2.17 -16.55
N ASN A 166 -10.06 -1.46 -16.00
CA ASN A 166 -11.47 -1.69 -16.34
C ASN A 166 -12.18 -0.41 -16.79
N ALA A 167 -13.18 -0.55 -17.67
CA ALA A 167 -14.19 0.47 -17.94
C ALA A 167 -15.53 -0.22 -18.22
N SER A 168 -16.56 0.09 -17.44
CA SER A 168 -17.85 -0.63 -17.47
C SER A 168 -18.79 -0.16 -18.58
N ASP A 169 -18.47 0.94 -19.26
CA ASP A 169 -19.43 1.69 -20.09
C ASP A 169 -20.02 0.86 -21.25
N TYR A 170 -19.19 0.12 -22.00
CA TYR A 170 -19.68 -0.67 -23.13
C TYR A 170 -20.58 -1.83 -22.72
N SER A 171 -20.30 -2.48 -21.58
CA SER A 171 -21.17 -3.53 -21.03
C SER A 171 -22.55 -2.95 -20.68
N LEU A 172 -22.58 -1.80 -20.00
CA LEU A 172 -23.81 -1.12 -19.61
C LEU A 172 -24.63 -0.64 -20.82
N MET A 173 -23.98 -0.09 -21.84
CA MET A 173 -24.63 0.28 -23.11
C MET A 173 -25.26 -0.93 -23.80
N GLY A 174 -24.54 -2.06 -23.84
CA GLY A 174 -25.05 -3.32 -24.40
C GLY A 174 -26.28 -3.87 -23.65
N TRP A 175 -26.50 -3.44 -22.41
CA TRP A 175 -27.68 -3.80 -21.61
C TRP A 175 -28.77 -2.72 -21.61
N GLY A 176 -28.60 -1.63 -22.38
CA GLY A 176 -29.54 -0.50 -22.43
C GLY A 176 -29.64 0.25 -21.10
N ILE A 177 -28.57 0.28 -20.31
CA ILE A 177 -28.52 0.97 -19.01
C ILE A 177 -27.96 2.38 -19.23
N PRO A 178 -28.72 3.46 -18.93
CA PRO A 178 -28.21 4.81 -18.97
C PRO A 178 -27.07 5.04 -17.97
N ILE A 179 -26.10 5.89 -18.35
CA ILE A 179 -24.87 6.12 -17.60
C ILE A 179 -24.75 7.60 -17.22
N VAL A 180 -24.66 7.84 -15.92
CA VAL A 180 -24.38 9.14 -15.32
C VAL A 180 -22.93 9.15 -14.83
N HIS A 181 -22.19 10.22 -15.14
CA HIS A 181 -20.76 10.32 -14.83
C HIS A 181 -20.43 11.65 -14.15
N PRO A 182 -20.43 11.72 -12.80
CA PRO A 182 -20.00 12.91 -12.07
C PRO A 182 -18.51 13.21 -12.34
N SER A 183 -18.14 14.50 -12.35
CA SER A 183 -16.72 14.88 -12.46
C SER A 183 -15.99 14.89 -11.12
N SER A 184 -16.72 15.00 -10.02
CA SER A 184 -16.17 15.15 -8.67
C SER A 184 -17.18 14.77 -7.57
N VAL A 185 -16.70 14.67 -6.32
CA VAL A 185 -17.52 14.30 -5.15
C VAL A 185 -18.65 15.30 -4.88
N GLU A 186 -18.46 16.59 -5.23
CA GLU A 186 -19.48 17.64 -5.09
C GLU A 186 -20.77 17.32 -5.87
N GLU A 187 -20.68 16.48 -6.90
CA GLU A 187 -21.81 16.18 -7.78
C GLU A 187 -22.53 14.90 -7.38
N TYR A 188 -21.97 14.10 -6.47
CA TYR A 188 -22.51 12.79 -6.12
C TYR A 188 -23.94 12.85 -5.60
N GLU A 189 -24.24 13.82 -4.73
CA GLU A 189 -25.59 13.98 -4.18
C GLU A 189 -26.59 14.41 -5.27
N GLU A 190 -26.26 15.45 -6.04
CA GLU A 190 -27.10 15.96 -7.14
C GLU A 190 -27.36 14.88 -8.21
N PHE A 191 -26.30 14.21 -8.67
CA PHE A 191 -26.38 13.22 -9.74
C PHE A 191 -27.01 11.91 -9.28
N GLY A 192 -26.83 11.54 -8.01
CA GLY A 192 -27.47 10.36 -7.42
C GLY A 192 -28.97 10.53 -7.26
N LEU A 193 -29.42 11.67 -6.70
CA LEU A 193 -30.85 12.00 -6.60
C LEU A 193 -31.48 12.10 -8.00
N TRP A 194 -30.76 12.69 -8.95
CA TRP A 194 -31.17 12.72 -10.36
C TRP A 194 -31.30 11.32 -10.96
N GLY A 195 -30.35 10.42 -10.68
CA GLY A 195 -30.35 9.05 -11.18
C GLY A 195 -31.53 8.23 -10.67
N TRP A 196 -31.89 8.35 -9.39
CA TRP A 196 -33.10 7.70 -8.87
C TRP A 196 -34.38 8.28 -9.46
N GLU A 197 -34.50 9.60 -9.59
CA GLU A 197 -35.66 10.19 -10.26
C GLU A 197 -35.74 9.74 -11.72
N LEU A 198 -34.64 9.74 -12.47
CA LEU A 198 -34.59 9.20 -13.82
C LEU A 198 -35.08 7.75 -13.85
N SER A 199 -34.59 6.91 -12.93
CA SER A 199 -34.99 5.50 -12.84
C SER A 199 -36.50 5.34 -12.60
N ARG A 200 -37.07 6.16 -11.70
CA ARG A 200 -38.50 6.19 -11.38
C ARG A 200 -39.38 6.68 -12.53
N ARG A 201 -38.86 7.52 -13.43
CA ARG A 201 -39.63 8.06 -14.57
C ARG A 201 -39.51 7.19 -15.82
N SER A 202 -38.36 6.56 -16.00
CA SER A 202 -38.06 5.76 -17.20
C SER A 202 -38.27 4.26 -17.02
N GLY A 203 -38.38 3.78 -15.78
CA GLY A 203 -38.32 2.34 -15.47
C GLY A 203 -36.95 1.70 -15.75
N ALA A 204 -35.95 2.46 -16.20
CA ALA A 204 -34.59 1.98 -16.42
C ALA A 204 -33.83 1.89 -15.09
N TRP A 205 -32.90 0.94 -14.99
CA TRP A 205 -31.86 1.02 -13.96
C TRP A 205 -30.82 2.05 -14.42
N VAL A 206 -30.28 2.85 -13.50
CA VAL A 206 -29.35 3.93 -13.87
C VAL A 206 -27.96 3.65 -13.32
N ALA A 207 -26.96 3.60 -14.19
CA ALA A 207 -25.57 3.47 -13.78
C ALA A 207 -25.00 4.82 -13.37
N PHE A 208 -24.25 4.81 -12.28
CA PHE A 208 -23.52 5.93 -11.71
C PHE A 208 -22.04 5.56 -11.69
N LYS A 209 -21.26 6.16 -12.58
CA LYS A 209 -19.84 5.83 -12.74
C LYS A 209 -19.01 6.54 -11.69
N ALA A 210 -18.37 5.74 -10.83
CA ALA A 210 -17.50 6.21 -9.76
C ALA A 210 -16.08 5.69 -10.00
N ILE A 211 -15.15 6.58 -10.32
CA ILE A 211 -13.75 6.21 -10.59
C ILE A 211 -12.88 6.41 -9.34
N SER A 212 -11.72 5.75 -9.29
CA SER A 212 -10.79 5.82 -8.15
C SER A 212 -10.52 7.24 -7.65
N GLU A 213 -10.24 8.20 -8.53
CA GLU A 213 -9.96 9.58 -8.11
C GLU A 213 -11.17 10.36 -7.58
N THR A 214 -12.39 9.93 -7.88
CA THR A 214 -13.61 10.51 -7.28
C THR A 214 -13.98 9.83 -5.98
N VAL A 215 -13.73 8.53 -5.84
CA VAL A 215 -14.09 7.78 -4.63
C VAL A 215 -13.06 7.97 -3.52
N GLU A 216 -11.77 7.94 -3.86
CA GLU A 216 -10.64 8.05 -2.92
C GLU A 216 -10.25 9.51 -2.61
N SER A 217 -10.88 10.49 -3.25
CA SER A 217 -10.67 11.90 -2.91
C SER A 217 -11.63 12.41 -1.86
N GLY A 218 -11.15 13.36 -1.05
CA GLY A 218 -11.93 14.15 -0.10
C GLY A 218 -11.93 15.61 -0.48
N ARG A 219 -13.07 16.30 -0.39
CA ARG A 219 -13.19 17.73 -0.71
C ARG A 219 -14.06 18.45 0.30
N SER A 220 -13.79 19.75 0.46
CA SER A 220 -14.74 20.66 1.11
C SER A 220 -15.88 20.97 0.14
N VAL A 221 -17.08 20.52 0.48
CA VAL A 221 -18.29 20.65 -0.35
C VAL A 221 -19.27 21.62 0.32
N GLU A 222 -19.89 22.48 -0.48
CA GLU A 222 -21.03 23.28 -0.06
C GLU A 222 -22.33 22.51 -0.34
N ILE A 223 -23.16 22.33 0.67
CA ILE A 223 -24.41 21.60 0.54
C ILE A 223 -25.38 22.42 -0.31
N ARG A 224 -25.82 21.84 -1.42
CA ARG A 224 -26.80 22.46 -2.32
C ARG A 224 -28.22 22.09 -1.90
N PRO A 225 -29.21 22.97 -2.17
CA PRO A 225 -30.62 22.58 -2.09
C PRO A 225 -30.90 21.38 -2.99
N TRP A 226 -31.85 20.54 -2.60
CA TRP A 226 -32.29 19.42 -3.43
C TRP A 226 -32.86 19.90 -4.77
N PRO A 227 -32.66 19.13 -5.85
CA PRO A 227 -33.16 19.48 -7.16
C PRO A 227 -34.69 19.48 -7.20
N VAL A 228 -35.26 20.37 -8.03
CA VAL A 228 -36.68 20.35 -8.39
C VAL A 228 -36.79 19.77 -9.79
N PHE A 229 -37.47 18.63 -9.91
CA PHE A 229 -37.67 17.96 -11.19
C PHE A 229 -38.99 18.39 -11.81
N ALA A 230 -38.93 18.91 -13.04
CA ALA A 230 -40.10 19.24 -13.82
C ALA A 230 -40.82 17.97 -14.29
N ASP A 231 -42.14 17.93 -14.12
CA ASP A 231 -42.96 16.86 -14.65
C ASP A 231 -42.96 16.88 -16.19
N VAL A 232 -43.08 15.68 -16.76
CA VAL A 232 -43.14 15.49 -18.21
C VAL A 232 -44.61 15.60 -18.67
N ALA A 233 -45.22 16.79 -18.58
CA ALA A 233 -46.56 17.01 -19.10
C ALA A 233 -46.63 16.74 -20.63
N GLY A 234 -47.61 15.95 -21.07
CA GLY A 234 -47.92 15.69 -22.49
C GLY A 234 -47.20 14.51 -23.14
N ASP A 235 -46.18 13.94 -22.49
CA ASP A 235 -45.49 12.70 -22.90
C ASP A 235 -45.68 11.65 -21.78
N GLU A 236 -46.93 11.27 -21.47
CA GLU A 236 -47.20 10.24 -20.46
C GLU A 236 -46.60 8.91 -20.92
N ILE A 237 -45.44 8.57 -20.38
CA ILE A 237 -44.83 7.26 -20.57
C ILE A 237 -45.60 6.31 -19.67
N ASP A 238 -46.45 5.52 -20.31
CA ASP A 238 -47.25 4.50 -19.65
C ASP A 238 -46.35 3.60 -18.79
N ALA A 239 -46.62 3.61 -17.48
CA ALA A 239 -45.82 2.88 -16.52
C ALA A 239 -45.81 1.38 -16.83
N ASP A 240 -46.91 0.85 -17.37
CA ASP A 240 -47.04 -0.56 -17.75
C ASP A 240 -46.13 -0.97 -18.92
N GLN A 241 -45.60 0.01 -19.65
CA GLN A 241 -44.71 -0.20 -20.78
C GLN A 241 -43.23 -0.19 -20.40
N THR A 242 -42.85 0.33 -19.23
CA THR A 242 -41.44 0.57 -18.87
C THR A 242 -41.02 0.05 -17.49
N HIS A 243 -41.94 -0.01 -16.52
CA HIS A 243 -41.64 -0.36 -15.13
C HIS A 243 -41.63 -1.88 -14.90
N PHE A 244 -41.35 -2.28 -13.64
CA PHE A 244 -41.14 -3.68 -13.27
C PHE A 244 -42.25 -4.62 -13.78
N ARG A 245 -41.89 -5.49 -14.73
CA ARG A 245 -42.77 -6.52 -15.28
C ARG A 245 -41.97 -7.68 -15.87
N THR A 246 -42.27 -8.92 -15.49
CA THR A 246 -41.55 -10.10 -15.98
C THR A 246 -42.35 -10.96 -16.96
N SER A 247 -43.63 -10.66 -17.18
CA SER A 247 -44.49 -11.43 -18.10
C SER A 247 -44.03 -11.43 -19.56
N ASP A 248 -43.21 -10.46 -19.93
CA ASP A 248 -42.76 -10.27 -21.32
C ASP A 248 -41.50 -11.07 -21.62
N PHE A 249 -40.88 -11.66 -20.59
CA PHE A 249 -39.71 -12.53 -20.76
C PHE A 249 -40.03 -13.68 -21.73
N LEU A 250 -39.01 -14.10 -22.47
CA LEU A 250 -39.11 -15.10 -23.55
C LEU A 250 -39.87 -14.61 -24.81
N THR A 251 -40.12 -13.30 -24.95
CA THR A 251 -40.73 -12.69 -26.13
C THR A 251 -39.95 -11.46 -26.61
N GLY A 252 -40.18 -11.02 -27.85
CA GLY A 252 -39.58 -9.79 -28.39
C GLY A 252 -40.05 -8.50 -27.72
N ALA A 253 -41.13 -8.53 -26.91
CA ALA A 253 -41.64 -7.37 -26.20
C ALA A 253 -40.62 -6.79 -25.19
N VAL A 254 -39.66 -7.59 -24.73
CA VAL A 254 -38.54 -7.10 -23.90
C VAL A 254 -37.68 -6.09 -24.65
N GLU A 255 -37.42 -6.31 -25.95
CA GLU A 255 -36.61 -5.40 -26.76
C GLU A 255 -37.33 -4.07 -26.98
N GLU A 256 -38.63 -4.11 -27.29
CA GLU A 256 -39.46 -2.91 -27.40
C GLU A 256 -39.49 -2.12 -26.09
N ARG A 257 -39.61 -2.81 -24.95
CA ARG A 257 -39.56 -2.17 -23.64
C ARG A 257 -38.21 -1.50 -23.39
N LEU A 258 -37.11 -2.17 -23.67
CA LEU A 258 -35.77 -1.58 -23.51
C LEU A 258 -35.60 -0.33 -24.38
N ALA A 259 -36.13 -0.34 -25.61
CA ALA A 259 -36.15 0.85 -26.46
C ALA A 259 -36.99 1.99 -25.86
N ARG A 260 -38.23 1.71 -25.42
CA ARG A 260 -39.12 2.68 -24.76
C ARG A 260 -38.49 3.28 -23.50
N LYS A 261 -37.73 2.50 -22.73
CA LYS A 261 -36.97 3.01 -21.56
C LYS A 261 -35.94 4.05 -21.97
N LEU A 262 -35.20 3.83 -23.06
CA LEU A 262 -34.20 4.81 -23.54
C LEU A 262 -34.87 6.07 -24.09
N GLU A 263 -36.02 5.95 -24.77
CA GLU A 263 -36.84 7.10 -25.16
C GLU A 263 -37.29 7.89 -23.92
N ALA A 264 -37.70 7.19 -22.86
CA ALA A 264 -38.06 7.79 -21.59
C ALA A 264 -36.90 8.52 -20.92
N VAL A 265 -35.70 7.94 -20.98
CA VAL A 265 -34.48 8.59 -20.50
C VAL A 265 -34.23 9.89 -21.25
N SER A 266 -34.30 9.87 -22.58
CA SER A 266 -34.13 11.08 -23.41
C SER A 266 -35.22 12.12 -23.17
N ALA A 267 -36.48 11.72 -22.92
CA ALA A 267 -37.56 12.65 -22.61
C ALA A 267 -37.34 13.34 -21.26
N PHE A 268 -36.94 12.58 -20.23
CA PHE A 268 -36.64 13.12 -18.91
C PHE A 268 -35.43 14.06 -18.92
N SER A 269 -34.32 13.66 -19.56
CA SER A 269 -33.07 14.42 -19.57
C SER A 269 -33.18 15.77 -20.27
N ARG A 270 -33.98 15.87 -21.34
CA ARG A 270 -34.22 17.15 -22.04
C ARG A 270 -34.76 18.24 -21.11
N ARG A 271 -35.73 17.89 -20.26
CA ARG A 271 -36.38 18.82 -19.32
C ARG A 271 -35.57 18.99 -18.02
N ASN A 272 -34.94 17.92 -17.56
CA ASN A 272 -34.20 17.87 -16.29
C ASN A 272 -32.73 17.55 -16.57
N SER A 273 -31.99 18.44 -17.22
CA SER A 273 -30.61 18.15 -17.61
C SER A 273 -29.62 18.35 -16.45
N ILE A 274 -28.70 17.41 -16.30
CA ILE A 274 -27.49 17.54 -15.47
C ILE A 274 -26.24 17.91 -16.27
N ASP A 275 -26.35 17.98 -17.60
CA ASP A 275 -25.29 18.45 -18.49
C ASP A 275 -25.06 19.95 -18.28
N ARG A 276 -23.80 20.37 -18.31
CA ARG A 276 -23.41 21.77 -18.08
C ARG A 276 -22.69 22.35 -19.29
N LEU A 277 -23.18 23.48 -19.79
CA LEU A 277 -22.42 24.36 -20.67
C LEU A 277 -21.51 25.23 -19.80
N VAL A 278 -20.32 24.71 -19.50
CA VAL A 278 -19.37 25.32 -18.56
C VAL A 278 -18.90 26.69 -19.04
N VAL A 279 -18.60 26.77 -20.35
CA VAL A 279 -18.19 28.02 -21.00
C VAL A 279 -19.06 28.22 -22.22
N PRO A 280 -20.00 29.18 -22.22
CA PRO A 280 -20.93 29.37 -23.34
C PRO A 280 -20.28 29.86 -24.63
N ALA A 281 -19.29 30.77 -24.53
CA ALA A 281 -18.54 31.38 -25.64
C ALA A 281 -19.35 31.46 -26.96
N PRO A 282 -20.38 32.32 -27.05
CA PRO A 282 -21.31 32.32 -28.20
C PRO A 282 -20.62 32.65 -29.53
N ALA A 283 -19.50 33.39 -29.49
CA ALA A 283 -18.69 33.73 -30.66
C ALA A 283 -17.57 32.71 -30.97
N ALA A 284 -17.37 31.68 -30.15
CA ALA A 284 -16.34 30.68 -30.39
C ALA A 284 -16.61 29.88 -31.67
N SER A 285 -15.56 29.66 -32.45
CA SER A 285 -15.57 28.76 -33.61
C SER A 285 -15.18 27.32 -33.24
N ILE A 286 -14.66 27.08 -32.04
CA ILE A 286 -14.23 25.77 -31.58
C ILE A 286 -14.82 25.42 -30.21
N GLY A 287 -15.00 24.13 -29.95
CA GLY A 287 -15.53 23.67 -28.66
C GLY A 287 -14.95 22.37 -28.14
N ILE A 288 -14.93 22.23 -26.82
CA ILE A 288 -14.47 21.04 -26.11
C ILE A 288 -15.65 20.40 -25.39
N VAL A 289 -15.81 19.09 -25.58
CA VAL A 289 -16.67 18.22 -24.75
C VAL A 289 -15.77 17.47 -23.79
N ALA A 290 -15.85 17.74 -22.49
CA ALA A 290 -15.02 17.06 -21.49
C ALA A 290 -15.88 16.24 -20.53
N VAL A 291 -15.50 14.99 -20.27
CA VAL A 291 -16.36 14.01 -19.58
C VAL A 291 -15.80 13.62 -18.21
N GLY A 292 -16.65 13.59 -17.19
CA GLY A 292 -16.26 13.19 -15.83
C GLY A 292 -15.03 13.95 -15.33
N LYS A 293 -14.11 13.26 -14.65
CA LYS A 293 -12.84 13.83 -14.16
C LYS A 293 -12.06 14.58 -15.23
N ALA A 294 -12.06 14.11 -16.48
CA ALA A 294 -11.25 14.70 -17.55
C ALA A 294 -11.58 16.18 -17.78
N HIS A 295 -12.77 16.63 -17.38
CA HIS A 295 -13.11 18.05 -17.28
C HIS A 295 -12.08 18.85 -16.46
N HIS A 296 -11.78 18.39 -15.24
CA HIS A 296 -10.81 19.06 -14.38
C HIS A 296 -9.41 19.05 -14.98
N ASP A 297 -9.04 17.97 -15.67
CA ASP A 297 -7.74 17.90 -16.35
C ASP A 297 -7.66 18.90 -17.52
N VAL A 298 -8.74 19.08 -18.29
CA VAL A 298 -8.84 20.08 -19.37
C VAL A 298 -8.74 21.50 -18.81
N MET A 299 -9.47 21.81 -17.74
CA MET A 299 -9.45 23.15 -17.15
C MET A 299 -8.05 23.53 -16.64
N GLU A 300 -7.37 22.60 -15.96
CA GLU A 300 -5.99 22.80 -15.50
C GLU A 300 -5.01 23.02 -16.68
N VAL A 301 -5.21 22.31 -17.80
CA VAL A 301 -4.42 22.56 -19.03
C VAL A 301 -4.65 23.96 -19.58
N LEU A 302 -5.92 24.36 -19.74
CA LEU A 302 -6.28 25.66 -20.31
C LEU A 302 -5.74 26.82 -19.45
N GLU A 303 -5.87 26.75 -18.13
CA GLU A 303 -5.35 27.77 -17.22
C GLU A 303 -3.83 27.88 -17.29
N ARG A 304 -3.11 26.74 -17.33
CA ARG A 304 -1.64 26.74 -17.42
C ARG A 304 -1.13 27.25 -18.77
N ILE A 305 -1.81 26.91 -19.87
CA ILE A 305 -1.51 27.46 -21.20
C ILE A 305 -1.76 28.97 -21.17
N GLY A 306 -2.88 29.41 -20.60
CA GLY A 306 -3.24 30.83 -20.47
C GLY A 306 -2.20 31.63 -19.68
N ALA A 307 -1.79 31.11 -18.52
CA ALA A 307 -0.73 31.69 -17.70
C ALA A 307 0.61 31.75 -18.46
N ALA A 308 0.99 30.69 -19.18
CA ALA A 308 2.20 30.66 -19.99
C ALA A 308 2.19 31.66 -21.16
N GLN A 309 1.00 32.09 -21.62
CA GLN A 309 0.84 33.11 -22.67
C GLN A 309 0.68 34.54 -22.16
N GLY A 310 1.02 34.82 -20.90
CA GLY A 310 0.85 36.15 -20.32
C GLY A 310 -0.58 36.42 -19.85
N ASN A 311 -1.21 35.40 -19.26
CA ASN A 311 -2.57 35.44 -18.70
C ASN A 311 -3.67 35.62 -19.76
N VAL A 312 -3.56 34.89 -20.88
CA VAL A 312 -4.63 34.80 -21.88
C VAL A 312 -5.77 33.96 -21.34
N ASP A 313 -6.98 34.51 -21.37
CA ASP A 313 -8.20 33.78 -21.05
C ASP A 313 -8.80 33.15 -22.32
N PHE A 314 -8.81 31.82 -22.38
CA PHE A 314 -9.39 31.07 -23.50
C PHE A 314 -10.91 30.91 -23.40
N HIS A 315 -11.56 31.36 -22.31
CA HIS A 315 -13.00 31.22 -22.13
C HIS A 315 -13.84 32.07 -23.11
N ALA A 316 -13.24 33.05 -23.77
CA ALA A 316 -13.87 33.79 -24.88
C ALA A 316 -13.77 33.03 -26.22
N ASP A 317 -12.71 32.25 -26.40
CA ASP A 317 -12.34 31.61 -27.68
C ASP A 317 -12.89 30.17 -27.81
N ILE A 318 -13.16 29.50 -26.68
CA ILE A 318 -13.47 28.06 -26.64
C ILE A 318 -14.78 27.83 -25.89
N ARG A 319 -15.77 27.23 -26.57
CA ARG A 319 -16.99 26.74 -25.92
C ARG A 319 -16.72 25.42 -25.19
N ILE A 320 -17.16 25.28 -23.95
CA ILE A 320 -16.91 24.04 -23.16
C ILE A 320 -18.23 23.45 -22.69
N TYR A 321 -18.47 22.19 -23.07
CA TYR A 321 -19.61 21.38 -22.67
C TYR A 321 -19.15 20.19 -21.83
N ARG A 322 -19.90 19.89 -20.78
CA ARG A 322 -19.62 18.77 -19.89
C ARG A 322 -20.90 17.97 -19.67
N PRO A 323 -21.05 16.81 -20.32
CA PRO A 323 -22.21 15.95 -20.12
C PRO A 323 -22.16 15.33 -18.72
N GLY A 324 -23.30 15.33 -18.03
CA GLY A 324 -23.54 14.56 -16.82
C GLY A 324 -24.17 13.20 -17.15
N LEU A 325 -25.05 13.15 -18.16
CA LEU A 325 -25.56 11.91 -18.76
C LEU A 325 -24.69 11.56 -19.99
N THR A 326 -23.87 10.53 -19.87
CA THR A 326 -22.95 10.12 -20.96
C THR A 326 -23.56 9.11 -21.91
N TYR A 327 -24.61 8.40 -21.50
CA TYR A 327 -25.40 7.53 -22.37
C TYR A 327 -26.86 7.42 -21.88
N PRO A 328 -27.86 7.53 -22.77
CA PRO A 328 -27.76 8.15 -24.09
C PRO A 328 -27.50 9.66 -23.95
N LEU A 329 -26.63 10.22 -24.79
CA LEU A 329 -26.32 11.66 -24.78
C LEU A 329 -27.54 12.50 -25.23
N ASP A 330 -27.75 13.68 -24.63
CA ASP A 330 -28.83 14.59 -25.04
C ASP A 330 -28.52 15.21 -26.42
N ARG A 331 -29.28 14.77 -27.43
CA ARG A 331 -29.13 15.20 -28.81
C ARG A 331 -29.39 16.70 -28.98
N GLU A 332 -30.44 17.26 -28.37
CA GLU A 332 -30.82 18.66 -28.59
C GLU A 332 -29.76 19.61 -28.02
N ARG A 333 -29.28 19.31 -26.80
CA ARG A 333 -28.21 20.09 -26.16
C ARG A 333 -26.90 19.98 -26.90
N LEU A 334 -26.53 18.77 -27.35
CA LEU A 334 -25.33 18.61 -28.17
C LEU A 334 -25.43 19.41 -29.47
N MET A 335 -26.59 19.39 -30.15
CA MET A 335 -26.80 20.17 -31.36
C MET A 335 -26.70 21.67 -31.09
N SER A 336 -27.26 22.15 -29.97
CA SER A 336 -27.12 23.55 -29.55
C SER A 336 -25.67 23.91 -29.24
N PHE A 337 -24.90 23.01 -28.63
CA PHE A 337 -23.48 23.20 -28.38
C PHE A 337 -22.67 23.24 -29.69
N ALA A 338 -22.97 22.34 -30.63
CA ALA A 338 -22.26 22.21 -31.90
C ALA A 338 -22.57 23.36 -32.89
N ALA A 339 -23.70 24.05 -32.71
CA ALA A 339 -24.11 25.13 -33.59
C ALA A 339 -23.05 26.25 -33.69
N GLY A 340 -22.59 26.52 -34.92
CA GLY A 340 -21.59 27.54 -35.22
C GLY A 340 -20.13 27.10 -35.00
N LEU A 341 -19.88 25.90 -34.48
CA LEU A 341 -18.53 25.37 -34.32
C LEU A 341 -18.03 24.76 -35.64
N THR A 342 -16.75 24.93 -35.93
CA THR A 342 -16.03 24.26 -37.02
C THR A 342 -15.29 23.01 -36.54
N HIS A 343 -14.83 23.02 -35.28
CA HIS A 343 -14.10 21.90 -34.68
C HIS A 343 -14.60 21.60 -33.27
N ILE A 344 -14.75 20.31 -32.96
CA ILE A 344 -15.06 19.79 -31.63
C ILE A 344 -13.94 18.84 -31.19
N LEU A 345 -13.46 18.99 -29.96
CA LEU A 345 -12.60 18.02 -29.29
C LEU A 345 -13.37 17.32 -28.18
N VAL A 346 -13.41 16.00 -28.20
CA VAL A 346 -13.99 15.19 -27.13
C VAL A 346 -12.86 14.63 -26.26
N VAL A 347 -12.88 14.95 -24.97
CA VAL A 347 -11.93 14.46 -23.97
C VAL A 347 -12.68 13.60 -22.96
N GLU A 348 -12.49 12.29 -23.06
CA GLU A 348 -13.15 11.31 -22.19
C GLU A 348 -12.21 10.16 -21.81
N GLU A 349 -12.49 9.51 -20.67
CA GLU A 349 -11.71 8.41 -20.13
C GLU A 349 -12.63 7.25 -19.69
N LYS A 350 -12.33 5.98 -19.99
CA LYS A 350 -11.21 5.39 -20.74
C LYS A 350 -11.59 5.03 -22.18
N VAL A 351 -12.89 4.82 -22.43
CA VAL A 351 -13.45 4.39 -23.71
C VAL A 351 -14.17 5.54 -24.42
N SER A 352 -14.48 5.40 -25.72
CA SER A 352 -14.97 6.51 -26.57
C SER A 352 -16.48 6.41 -26.68
N VAL A 353 -17.19 6.70 -25.60
CA VAL A 353 -18.65 6.58 -25.54
C VAL A 353 -19.30 7.86 -26.03
N VAL A 354 -18.82 9.01 -25.54
CA VAL A 354 -19.33 10.33 -25.93
C VAL A 354 -18.86 10.69 -27.34
N GLU A 355 -17.60 10.43 -27.68
CA GLU A 355 -17.02 10.71 -29.00
C GLU A 355 -17.80 9.99 -30.11
N GLN A 356 -18.14 8.71 -29.89
CA GLN A 356 -18.90 7.92 -30.87
C GLN A 356 -20.32 8.49 -31.08
N GLN A 357 -21.04 8.78 -29.99
CA GLN A 357 -22.38 9.37 -30.06
C GLN A 357 -22.35 10.77 -30.71
N VAL A 358 -21.35 11.60 -30.39
CA VAL A 358 -21.20 12.93 -31.00
C VAL A 358 -20.99 12.80 -32.51
N LYS A 359 -20.11 11.89 -32.95
CA LYS A 359 -19.88 11.63 -34.38
C LYS A 359 -21.15 11.13 -35.08
N GLU A 360 -21.86 10.19 -34.48
CA GLU A 360 -23.11 9.65 -35.02
C GLU A 360 -24.18 10.72 -35.17
N MET A 361 -24.40 11.55 -34.14
CA MET A 361 -25.43 12.58 -34.15
C MET A 361 -25.17 13.66 -35.19
N LEU A 362 -23.89 14.00 -35.43
CA LEU A 362 -23.46 15.03 -36.37
C LEU A 362 -23.28 14.52 -37.81
N PHE A 363 -23.18 13.21 -38.01
CA PHE A 363 -22.79 12.61 -39.30
C PHE A 363 -23.66 13.09 -40.47
N ASN A 364 -24.98 13.16 -40.27
CA ASN A 364 -25.96 13.55 -41.29
C ASN A 364 -26.21 15.06 -41.39
N LEU A 365 -25.45 15.90 -40.68
CA LEU A 365 -25.54 17.36 -40.89
C LEU A 365 -24.93 17.75 -42.24
N PRO A 366 -25.46 18.81 -42.91
CA PRO A 366 -24.85 19.36 -44.12
C PRO A 366 -23.38 19.74 -43.88
N ASP A 367 -22.52 19.55 -44.88
CA ASP A 367 -21.07 19.78 -44.78
C ASP A 367 -20.69 21.16 -44.23
N ASN A 368 -21.41 22.21 -44.64
CA ASN A 368 -21.19 23.58 -44.19
C ASN A 368 -21.61 23.86 -42.73
N ARG A 369 -22.26 22.90 -42.07
CA ARG A 369 -22.75 22.99 -40.68
C ARG A 369 -22.23 21.86 -39.80
N ARG A 370 -21.45 20.94 -40.36
CA ARG A 370 -20.96 19.74 -39.68
C ARG A 370 -19.52 19.99 -39.18
N PRO A 371 -19.31 20.19 -37.86
CA PRO A 371 -17.96 20.34 -37.33
C PRO A 371 -17.18 19.03 -37.45
N SER A 372 -15.86 19.13 -37.60
CA SER A 372 -15.00 17.96 -37.42
C SER A 372 -14.96 17.55 -35.95
N VAL A 373 -14.91 16.25 -35.66
CA VAL A 373 -14.84 15.75 -34.28
C VAL A 373 -13.53 14.98 -34.08
N SER A 374 -12.68 15.54 -33.23
CA SER A 374 -11.45 14.91 -32.74
C SER A 374 -11.65 14.35 -31.34
N GLY A 375 -10.89 13.33 -30.97
CA GLY A 375 -10.91 12.74 -29.63
C GLY A 375 -9.74 11.79 -29.48
N ARG A 376 -10.00 10.48 -29.52
CA ARG A 376 -8.90 9.49 -29.63
C ARG A 376 -8.02 9.70 -30.84
N HIS A 377 -8.63 10.09 -31.95
CA HIS A 377 -7.93 10.40 -33.18
C HIS A 377 -8.20 11.85 -33.57
N ASP A 378 -7.25 12.45 -34.27
CA ASP A 378 -7.44 13.75 -34.91
C ASP A 378 -8.23 13.63 -36.22
N VAL A 379 -8.39 14.76 -36.91
CA VAL A 379 -9.12 14.85 -38.19
C VAL A 379 -8.45 14.07 -39.34
N SER A 380 -7.17 13.72 -39.22
CA SER A 380 -6.43 12.91 -40.19
C SER A 380 -6.50 11.40 -39.89
N GLY A 381 -7.07 11.03 -38.74
CA GLY A 381 -7.10 9.66 -38.23
C GLY A 381 -5.86 9.27 -37.43
N ALA A 382 -4.94 10.19 -37.17
CA ALA A 382 -3.77 9.92 -36.34
C ALA A 382 -4.15 9.89 -34.84
N PRO A 383 -3.53 9.05 -34.00
CA PRO A 383 -3.78 9.04 -32.56
C PRO A 383 -3.50 10.41 -31.92
N LEU A 384 -4.45 10.89 -31.10
CA LEU A 384 -4.41 12.19 -30.43
C LEU A 384 -4.50 12.04 -28.91
N ILE A 385 -5.61 11.52 -28.38
CA ILE A 385 -5.80 11.25 -26.94
C ILE A 385 -5.63 9.74 -26.70
N PRO A 386 -4.70 9.32 -25.83
CA PRO A 386 -4.47 7.90 -25.56
C PRO A 386 -5.61 7.29 -24.74
N TRP A 387 -5.92 6.02 -25.02
CA TRP A 387 -6.88 5.21 -24.26
C TRP A 387 -6.20 4.33 -23.18
N VAL A 388 -4.86 4.29 -23.20
CA VAL A 388 -4.03 3.48 -22.29
C VAL A 388 -3.57 4.34 -21.12
N GLY A 389 -3.51 3.73 -19.93
CA GLY A 389 -3.18 4.42 -18.69
C GLY A 389 -4.34 5.29 -18.20
N GLN A 390 -3.96 6.31 -17.41
CA GLN A 390 -4.88 7.29 -16.83
C GLN A 390 -4.72 8.65 -17.53
N LEU A 391 -5.83 9.34 -17.80
CA LEU A 391 -5.78 10.73 -18.30
C LEU A 391 -5.34 11.71 -17.21
N ARG A 392 -4.54 12.68 -17.65
CA ARG A 392 -3.81 13.63 -16.82
C ARG A 392 -3.51 14.89 -17.63
N PRO A 393 -3.42 16.09 -17.01
CA PRO A 393 -3.03 17.32 -17.71
C PRO A 393 -1.74 17.19 -18.52
N ALA A 394 -0.74 16.46 -18.00
CA ALA A 394 0.52 16.21 -18.70
C ALA A 394 0.36 15.53 -20.07
N VAL A 395 -0.59 14.59 -20.15
CA VAL A 395 -0.88 13.82 -21.37
C VAL A 395 -1.74 14.65 -22.33
N LEU A 396 -2.63 15.48 -21.79
CA LEU A 396 -3.59 16.28 -22.56
C LEU A 396 -3.00 17.60 -23.08
N ALA A 397 -1.95 18.15 -22.46
CA ALA A 397 -1.40 19.46 -22.81
C ALA A 397 -1.02 19.58 -24.30
N ARG A 398 -0.25 18.63 -24.83
CA ARG A 398 0.17 18.66 -26.24
C ARG A 398 -1.00 18.46 -27.21
N PRO A 399 -1.89 17.45 -27.04
CA PRO A 399 -3.11 17.32 -27.82
C PRO A 399 -3.98 18.59 -27.84
N ILE A 400 -4.23 19.20 -26.67
CA ILE A 400 -5.07 20.39 -26.56
C ILE A 400 -4.42 21.60 -27.23
N VAL A 401 -3.11 21.85 -27.01
CA VAL A 401 -2.39 22.94 -27.69
C VAL A 401 -2.48 22.78 -29.21
N ASN A 402 -2.14 21.61 -29.74
CA ASN A 402 -2.17 21.36 -31.19
C ASN A 402 -3.58 21.55 -31.77
N TRP A 403 -4.61 21.10 -31.05
CA TRP A 403 -5.99 21.24 -31.49
C TRP A 403 -6.47 22.69 -31.45
N ILE A 404 -6.11 23.47 -30.42
CA ILE A 404 -6.41 24.91 -30.35
C ILE A 404 -5.71 25.67 -31.49
N GLU A 405 -4.44 25.37 -31.77
CA GLU A 405 -3.70 26.03 -32.87
C GLU A 405 -4.36 25.79 -34.23
N MET A 406 -4.76 24.53 -34.49
CA MET A 406 -5.51 24.16 -35.68
C MET A 406 -6.85 24.91 -35.75
N GLY A 407 -7.58 24.93 -34.64
CA GLY A 407 -8.93 25.47 -34.56
C GLY A 407 -9.03 26.99 -34.65
N LEU A 408 -8.09 27.71 -34.04
CA LEU A 408 -8.02 29.18 -34.07
C LEU A 408 -7.19 29.72 -35.25
N GLY A 409 -6.48 28.85 -35.98
CA GLY A 409 -5.60 29.25 -37.08
C GLY A 409 -4.41 30.11 -36.63
N ARG A 410 -4.01 30.03 -35.37
CA ARG A 410 -2.87 30.78 -34.80
C ARG A 410 -1.99 29.87 -33.95
N ARG A 411 -0.67 30.08 -34.02
CA ARG A 411 0.28 29.40 -33.15
C ARG A 411 0.19 29.91 -31.72
N LEU A 412 0.29 29.01 -30.77
CA LEU A 412 0.35 29.29 -29.35
C LEU A 412 1.82 29.25 -28.92
N ASN A 413 2.32 30.34 -28.33
CA ASN A 413 3.69 30.38 -27.79
C ASN A 413 3.76 29.70 -26.41
N VAL A 414 3.56 28.38 -26.36
CA VAL A 414 3.57 27.60 -25.12
C VAL A 414 4.53 26.43 -25.23
N ASP A 415 5.47 26.37 -24.29
CA ASP A 415 6.33 25.20 -24.13
C ASP A 415 5.59 24.07 -23.41
N THR A 416 5.12 23.09 -24.18
CA THR A 416 4.46 21.90 -23.62
C THR A 416 5.40 21.03 -22.77
N ALA A 417 6.72 21.23 -22.83
CA ALA A 417 7.66 20.54 -21.94
C ALA A 417 7.51 20.96 -20.47
N LEU A 418 6.85 22.09 -20.18
CA LEU A 418 6.48 22.49 -18.82
C LEU A 418 5.46 21.53 -18.19
N PHE A 419 4.74 20.77 -19.00
CA PHE A 419 3.77 19.77 -18.56
C PHE A 419 4.36 18.38 -18.46
N THR A 420 5.61 18.16 -18.90
CA THR A 420 6.24 16.85 -18.86
C THR A 420 7.02 16.66 -17.56
N ARG A 421 7.17 15.38 -17.17
CA ARG A 421 8.00 15.02 -16.03
C ARG A 421 9.41 15.57 -16.23
N PRO A 422 10.02 16.22 -15.23
CA PRO A 422 11.40 16.67 -15.35
C PRO A 422 12.34 15.49 -15.63
N ALA A 423 13.45 15.78 -16.33
CA ALA A 423 14.55 14.83 -16.44
C ALA A 423 15.09 14.58 -15.04
N LEU A 424 15.11 13.30 -14.63
CA LEU A 424 15.53 12.90 -13.30
C LEU A 424 16.99 12.46 -13.35
N LEU A 425 17.76 12.77 -12.30
CA LEU A 425 19.08 12.20 -12.11
C LEU A 425 18.97 10.68 -12.03
N SER A 426 19.68 10.00 -12.93
CA SER A 426 19.79 8.54 -12.93
C SER A 426 20.95 8.13 -12.01
N ASN A 427 20.66 7.38 -10.95
CA ASN A 427 21.65 6.93 -9.98
C ASN A 427 21.19 5.64 -9.26
N ALA A 428 21.93 5.20 -8.23
CA ALA A 428 21.62 3.94 -7.54
C ALA A 428 20.24 3.92 -6.86
N ALA A 429 19.61 5.09 -6.61
CA ALA A 429 18.27 5.16 -6.04
C ALA A 429 17.18 4.59 -6.97
N ASP A 430 17.41 4.52 -8.29
CA ASP A 430 16.44 3.99 -9.27
C ASP A 430 16.14 2.50 -9.08
N ALA A 431 17.09 1.76 -8.51
CA ALA A 431 16.94 0.34 -8.19
C ALA A 431 16.09 0.10 -6.93
N SER A 432 15.91 1.13 -6.08
CA SER A 432 15.19 0.99 -4.82
C SER A 432 13.69 1.09 -5.02
N ARG A 433 12.96 -0.02 -4.79
CA ARG A 433 11.50 -0.05 -4.88
C ARG A 433 10.87 -0.67 -3.65
N ARG A 434 9.76 -0.09 -3.19
CA ARG A 434 8.90 -0.67 -2.16
C ARG A 434 7.89 -1.63 -2.81
N LEU A 435 8.34 -2.86 -3.09
CA LEU A 435 7.45 -3.91 -3.59
C LEU A 435 6.38 -4.26 -2.54
N PRO A 436 5.14 -4.58 -2.96
CA PRO A 436 4.11 -5.08 -2.06
C PRO A 436 4.62 -6.28 -1.26
N TYR A 437 4.48 -6.24 0.06
CA TYR A 437 5.01 -7.28 0.93
C TYR A 437 4.11 -7.65 2.12
N PHE A 438 4.33 -8.84 2.69
CA PHE A 438 3.53 -9.32 3.82
C PHE A 438 3.80 -8.52 5.11
N CYS A 439 2.74 -8.32 5.89
CA CYS A 439 2.85 -7.73 7.22
C CYS A 439 3.79 -8.56 8.12
N SER A 440 4.44 -7.94 9.10
CA SER A 440 5.18 -8.66 10.13
C SER A 440 4.29 -9.72 10.81
N GLY A 441 4.76 -10.96 10.88
CA GLY A 441 4.00 -12.09 11.45
C GLY A 441 2.75 -12.50 10.66
N CYS A 442 2.66 -12.17 9.37
CA CYS A 442 1.55 -12.57 8.51
C CYS A 442 1.48 -14.10 8.35
N PRO A 443 0.29 -14.73 8.43
CA PRO A 443 0.14 -16.17 8.20
C PRO A 443 0.58 -16.60 6.79
N HIS A 444 0.43 -15.71 5.80
CA HIS A 444 0.92 -15.93 4.44
C HIS A 444 2.42 -16.22 4.38
N ASN A 445 3.23 -15.77 5.36
CA ASN A 445 4.67 -16.03 5.36
C ASN A 445 5.00 -17.53 5.34
N SER A 446 4.16 -18.34 6.00
CA SER A 446 4.27 -19.80 6.04
C SER A 446 3.30 -20.45 5.06
N SER A 447 2.05 -20.01 5.04
CA SER A 447 0.98 -20.72 4.32
C SER A 447 1.18 -20.76 2.81
N THR A 448 1.85 -19.77 2.19
CA THR A 448 2.06 -19.79 0.72
C THR A 448 3.33 -20.53 0.29
N ARG A 449 4.08 -21.14 1.22
CA ARG A 449 5.20 -22.03 0.87
C ARG A 449 4.66 -23.37 0.36
N VAL A 450 5.33 -23.93 -0.64
CA VAL A 450 5.03 -25.26 -1.19
C VAL A 450 6.25 -26.17 -1.09
N PRO A 451 6.05 -27.51 -1.10
CA PRO A 451 7.15 -28.47 -1.12
C PRO A 451 8.04 -28.32 -2.35
N GLU A 452 9.28 -28.79 -2.24
CA GLU A 452 10.19 -28.90 -3.38
C GLU A 452 9.58 -29.76 -4.50
N GLY A 453 9.74 -29.28 -5.75
CA GLY A 453 9.16 -29.90 -6.94
C GLY A 453 7.66 -29.63 -7.13
N SER A 454 7.06 -28.75 -6.33
CA SER A 454 5.66 -28.34 -6.46
C SER A 454 5.55 -26.86 -6.78
N ARG A 455 4.44 -26.49 -7.41
CA ARG A 455 4.05 -25.10 -7.67
C ARG A 455 2.68 -24.79 -7.10
N ALA A 456 2.44 -23.51 -6.88
CA ALA A 456 1.15 -22.99 -6.48
C ALA A 456 0.60 -22.00 -7.50
N LEU A 457 -0.71 -21.96 -7.60
CA LEU A 457 -1.44 -20.90 -8.27
C LEU A 457 -1.79 -19.80 -7.26
N ALA A 458 -1.69 -18.54 -7.70
CA ALA A 458 -2.07 -17.40 -6.88
C ALA A 458 -3.59 -17.32 -6.72
N GLY A 459 -4.03 -16.82 -5.57
CA GLY A 459 -5.40 -16.37 -5.37
C GLY A 459 -5.49 -14.85 -5.37
N VAL A 460 -6.69 -14.31 -5.52
CA VAL A 460 -6.92 -12.87 -5.35
C VAL A 460 -6.60 -12.46 -3.90
N GLY A 461 -6.10 -11.23 -3.72
CA GLY A 461 -5.72 -10.68 -2.43
C GLY A 461 -4.23 -10.91 -2.09
N CYS A 462 -3.91 -11.10 -0.81
CA CYS A 462 -2.52 -11.19 -0.36
C CYS A 462 -1.78 -12.37 -1.02
N HIS A 463 -2.49 -13.42 -1.43
CA HIS A 463 -1.89 -14.57 -2.13
C HIS A 463 -1.14 -14.17 -3.41
N TYR A 464 -1.64 -13.21 -4.18
CA TYR A 464 -0.95 -12.70 -5.37
C TYR A 464 0.43 -12.09 -5.05
N MET A 465 0.61 -11.59 -3.83
CA MET A 465 1.90 -11.03 -3.41
C MET A 465 3.01 -12.09 -3.30
N ALA A 466 2.65 -13.36 -3.13
CA ALA A 466 3.61 -14.46 -3.10
C ALA A 466 4.38 -14.61 -4.42
N SER A 467 3.80 -14.17 -5.55
CA SER A 467 4.41 -14.25 -6.88
C SER A 467 5.71 -13.44 -7.00
N TRP A 468 5.93 -12.42 -6.16
CA TRP A 468 7.18 -11.63 -6.12
C TRP A 468 8.19 -12.11 -5.06
N MET A 469 7.89 -13.20 -4.34
CA MET A 469 8.64 -13.64 -3.16
C MET A 469 9.45 -14.92 -3.36
N ASP A 470 9.63 -15.38 -4.61
CA ASP A 470 10.33 -16.63 -4.93
C ASP A 470 9.74 -17.84 -4.18
N ARG A 471 8.43 -18.04 -4.37
CA ARG A 471 7.62 -19.05 -3.66
C ARG A 471 7.00 -20.09 -4.59
N GLN A 472 7.50 -20.20 -5.82
CA GLN A 472 6.91 -21.08 -6.85
C GLN A 472 5.40 -20.83 -6.99
N THR A 473 4.98 -19.57 -6.89
CA THR A 473 3.59 -19.14 -7.02
C THR A 473 3.44 -18.33 -8.29
N GLU A 474 2.51 -18.73 -9.15
CA GLU A 474 2.30 -18.14 -10.47
C GLU A 474 0.80 -17.99 -10.79
N GLY A 475 0.52 -17.38 -11.94
CA GLY A 475 -0.85 -17.15 -12.40
C GLY A 475 -1.58 -16.06 -11.62
N LEU A 476 -2.72 -15.65 -12.16
CA LEU A 476 -3.75 -14.87 -11.49
C LEU A 476 -5.02 -15.03 -12.32
N THR A 477 -6.12 -15.38 -11.67
CA THR A 477 -7.43 -15.54 -12.29
C THR A 477 -8.48 -14.67 -11.61
N GLN A 478 -9.68 -14.57 -12.17
CA GLN A 478 -10.78 -13.83 -11.55
C GLN A 478 -11.19 -14.45 -10.20
N MET A 479 -11.68 -13.61 -9.30
CA MET A 479 -12.18 -14.05 -7.98
C MET A 479 -13.35 -15.03 -8.16
N GLY A 480 -13.25 -16.19 -7.53
CA GLY A 480 -14.18 -17.31 -7.67
C GLY A 480 -13.81 -18.33 -8.75
N GLY A 481 -12.82 -18.02 -9.60
CA GLY A 481 -12.28 -18.94 -10.62
C GLY A 481 -11.00 -19.66 -10.19
N GLU A 482 -10.49 -19.40 -8.99
CA GLU A 482 -9.22 -19.93 -8.51
C GLU A 482 -9.13 -21.47 -8.65
N GLY A 483 -8.11 -21.94 -9.36
CA GLY A 483 -7.80 -23.36 -9.56
C GLY A 483 -8.49 -23.99 -10.77
N ILE A 484 -9.44 -23.31 -11.41
CA ILE A 484 -10.14 -23.85 -12.59
C ILE A 484 -9.33 -23.70 -13.87
N ASP A 485 -8.43 -22.72 -13.93
CA ASP A 485 -7.40 -22.64 -14.97
C ASP A 485 -6.54 -23.91 -15.03
N TRP A 486 -6.26 -24.54 -13.88
CA TRP A 486 -5.60 -25.84 -13.82
C TRP A 486 -6.40 -26.94 -14.49
N LEU A 487 -7.73 -26.97 -14.33
CA LEU A 487 -8.58 -27.97 -14.99
C LEU A 487 -8.37 -27.96 -16.51
N GLY A 488 -8.22 -26.77 -17.10
CA GLY A 488 -7.93 -26.60 -18.53
C GLY A 488 -6.49 -26.92 -18.92
N THR A 489 -5.52 -26.74 -18.01
CA THR A 489 -4.08 -26.93 -18.29
C THR A 489 -3.60 -28.36 -18.01
N ALA A 490 -4.16 -29.02 -16.98
CA ALA A 490 -3.71 -30.31 -16.47
C ALA A 490 -3.58 -31.42 -17.54
N PRO A 491 -4.50 -31.53 -18.54
CA PRO A 491 -4.38 -32.55 -19.58
C PRO A 491 -3.21 -32.34 -20.55
N PHE A 492 -2.56 -31.17 -20.55
CA PHE A 492 -1.61 -30.75 -21.58
C PHE A 492 -0.19 -30.48 -21.05
N VAL A 493 0.05 -30.68 -19.75
CA VAL A 493 1.37 -30.47 -19.14
C VAL A 493 1.86 -31.73 -18.42
N GLY A 494 3.16 -31.82 -18.18
CA GLY A 494 3.76 -32.96 -17.45
C GLY A 494 3.52 -32.95 -15.94
N ASP A 495 3.08 -31.82 -15.38
CA ASP A 495 2.78 -31.72 -13.95
C ASP A 495 1.53 -32.53 -13.60
N THR A 496 1.58 -33.32 -12.54
CA THR A 496 0.46 -34.17 -12.11
C THR A 496 -0.44 -33.52 -11.07
N HIS A 497 -0.01 -32.41 -10.45
CA HIS A 497 -0.67 -31.76 -9.31
C HIS A 497 -0.24 -30.29 -9.17
N VAL A 498 -1.15 -29.45 -8.66
CA VAL A 498 -0.85 -28.08 -8.21
C VAL A 498 -1.51 -27.75 -6.88
N PHE A 499 -0.97 -26.76 -6.17
CA PHE A 499 -1.62 -26.15 -5.01
C PHE A 499 -2.34 -24.86 -5.40
N GLN A 500 -3.63 -24.70 -5.07
CA GLN A 500 -4.34 -23.43 -5.26
C GLN A 500 -4.42 -22.68 -3.94
N ASN A 501 -3.80 -21.49 -3.85
CA ASN A 501 -3.99 -20.63 -2.69
C ASN A 501 -5.35 -19.91 -2.76
N MET A 502 -6.13 -19.94 -1.68
CA MET A 502 -7.45 -19.31 -1.62
C MET A 502 -7.71 -18.73 -0.23
N GLY A 503 -8.26 -17.53 -0.14
CA GLY A 503 -8.72 -16.96 1.13
C GLY A 503 -10.13 -17.45 1.49
N GLU A 504 -10.47 -17.47 2.77
CA GLU A 504 -11.82 -17.79 3.25
C GLU A 504 -12.88 -16.82 2.71
N GLY A 505 -12.52 -15.55 2.49
CA GLY A 505 -13.42 -14.58 1.88
C GLY A 505 -13.74 -14.93 0.41
N THR A 506 -12.74 -15.35 -0.36
CA THR A 506 -12.94 -15.86 -1.73
C THR A 506 -13.74 -17.15 -1.71
N TYR A 507 -13.41 -18.07 -0.82
CA TYR A 507 -14.16 -19.33 -0.65
C TYR A 507 -15.65 -19.06 -0.47
N PHE A 508 -16.00 -18.14 0.43
CA PHE A 508 -17.39 -17.79 0.73
C PHE A 508 -18.07 -17.00 -0.41
N HIS A 509 -17.34 -16.08 -1.05
CA HIS A 509 -17.85 -15.27 -2.17
C HIS A 509 -18.30 -16.14 -3.35
N SER A 510 -17.41 -17.01 -3.85
CA SER A 510 -17.69 -17.90 -5.01
C SER A 510 -16.67 -19.03 -5.20
N GLY A 511 -15.55 -19.02 -4.50
CA GLY A 511 -14.48 -20.02 -4.63
C GLY A 511 -14.93 -21.45 -4.28
N TYR A 512 -15.95 -21.59 -3.45
CA TYR A 512 -16.59 -22.88 -3.21
C TYR A 512 -17.11 -23.54 -4.51
N LEU A 513 -17.64 -22.76 -5.46
CA LEU A 513 -18.10 -23.29 -6.76
C LEU A 513 -16.92 -23.82 -7.60
N ALA A 514 -15.76 -23.16 -7.55
CA ALA A 514 -14.55 -23.67 -8.18
C ALA A 514 -14.09 -25.00 -7.56
N ILE A 515 -14.12 -25.12 -6.23
CA ILE A 515 -13.77 -26.39 -5.57
C ILE A 515 -14.74 -27.50 -5.99
N ARG A 516 -16.05 -27.21 -6.03
CA ARG A 516 -17.07 -28.16 -6.48
C ARG A 516 -16.82 -28.62 -7.93
N GLN A 517 -16.47 -27.70 -8.83
CA GLN A 517 -16.15 -28.04 -10.22
C GLN A 517 -14.89 -28.93 -10.32
N SER A 518 -13.86 -28.65 -9.53
CA SER A 518 -12.64 -29.47 -9.47
C SER A 518 -12.93 -30.90 -8.97
N ILE A 519 -13.78 -31.03 -7.94
CA ILE A 519 -14.24 -32.33 -7.44
C ILE A 519 -15.01 -33.08 -8.54
N ALA A 520 -15.96 -32.41 -9.20
CA ALA A 520 -16.76 -33.00 -10.27
C ALA A 520 -15.91 -33.47 -11.45
N ALA A 521 -14.85 -32.74 -11.79
CA ALA A 521 -13.91 -33.10 -12.85
C ALA A 521 -12.88 -34.16 -12.43
N GLY A 522 -12.78 -34.48 -11.14
CA GLY A 522 -11.78 -35.42 -10.62
C GLY A 522 -10.33 -34.95 -10.80
N VAL A 523 -10.09 -33.64 -10.93
CA VAL A 523 -8.75 -33.09 -11.19
C VAL A 523 -7.87 -33.17 -9.93
N ASN A 524 -6.59 -33.48 -10.13
CA ASN A 524 -5.58 -33.54 -9.07
C ASN A 524 -5.16 -32.13 -8.67
N ILE A 525 -5.67 -31.64 -7.54
CA ILE A 525 -5.39 -30.30 -7.03
C ILE A 525 -5.57 -30.27 -5.51
N THR A 526 -4.74 -29.50 -4.81
CA THR A 526 -4.94 -29.19 -3.39
C THR A 526 -5.32 -27.73 -3.21
N TYR A 527 -6.52 -27.47 -2.73
CA TYR A 527 -6.93 -26.12 -2.32
C TYR A 527 -6.41 -25.81 -0.92
N LYS A 528 -5.64 -24.73 -0.80
CA LYS A 528 -5.12 -24.20 0.46
C LYS A 528 -5.99 -23.02 0.87
N ILE A 529 -7.01 -23.31 1.67
CA ILE A 529 -7.95 -22.33 2.20
C ILE A 529 -7.31 -21.69 3.45
N LEU A 530 -6.83 -20.47 3.31
CA LEU A 530 -6.35 -19.69 4.45
C LEU A 530 -7.54 -19.07 5.20
N PHE A 531 -7.79 -19.54 6.42
CA PHE A 531 -8.77 -18.95 7.33
C PHE A 531 -8.07 -17.95 8.24
N ASN A 532 -8.26 -16.66 7.98
CA ASN A 532 -7.58 -15.57 8.68
C ASN A 532 -8.53 -14.62 9.43
N ASP A 533 -9.83 -14.94 9.45
CA ASP A 533 -10.91 -14.24 10.15
C ASP A 533 -11.09 -12.77 9.70
N ALA A 534 -10.65 -12.46 8.47
CA ALA A 534 -10.79 -11.14 7.88
C ALA A 534 -10.61 -11.14 6.35
N VAL A 535 -11.35 -10.27 5.66
CA VAL A 535 -10.99 -9.82 4.30
C VAL A 535 -9.87 -8.79 4.45
N ALA A 536 -8.64 -9.30 4.51
CA ALA A 536 -7.49 -8.55 4.99
C ALA A 536 -7.17 -7.32 4.13
N MET A 537 -7.06 -7.47 2.80
CA MET A 537 -6.60 -6.40 1.90
C MET A 537 -7.55 -5.21 1.78
N THR A 538 -8.86 -5.41 1.97
CA THR A 538 -9.87 -4.34 1.89
C THR A 538 -10.03 -3.57 3.20
N GLY A 539 -9.15 -3.79 4.18
CA GLY A 539 -9.13 -3.06 5.43
C GLY A 539 -9.53 -3.89 6.64
N GLY A 540 -9.55 -5.22 6.56
CA GLY A 540 -9.87 -6.10 7.70
C GLY A 540 -11.36 -6.22 7.97
N GLN A 541 -12.16 -6.31 6.91
CA GLN A 541 -13.62 -6.47 7.00
C GLN A 541 -13.96 -7.90 7.44
N PRO A 542 -15.06 -8.13 8.18
CA PRO A 542 -15.54 -9.47 8.43
C PRO A 542 -15.94 -10.15 7.11
N VAL A 543 -15.82 -11.47 7.04
CA VAL A 543 -16.43 -12.26 5.95
C VAL A 543 -17.94 -12.08 6.02
N ASP A 544 -18.61 -12.06 4.87
CA ASP A 544 -20.07 -11.95 4.84
C ASP A 544 -20.67 -13.23 5.43
N GLY A 545 -21.55 -13.12 6.42
CA GLY A 545 -22.11 -14.29 7.12
C GLY A 545 -21.19 -14.95 8.17
N ALA A 546 -21.69 -16.01 8.81
CA ALA A 546 -20.98 -16.74 9.85
C ALA A 546 -20.36 -18.01 9.27
N ILE A 547 -19.04 -17.99 9.03
CA ILE A 547 -18.24 -19.13 8.60
C ILE A 547 -17.17 -19.46 9.64
N SER A 548 -16.93 -20.74 9.86
CA SER A 548 -15.91 -21.26 10.77
C SER A 548 -15.19 -22.45 10.14
N VAL A 549 -13.99 -22.75 10.64
CA VAL A 549 -13.22 -23.90 10.17
C VAL A 549 -14.02 -25.21 10.23
N PRO A 550 -14.74 -25.56 11.33
CA PRO A 550 -15.57 -26.77 11.35
C PRO A 550 -16.67 -26.80 10.29
N GLN A 551 -17.29 -25.65 9.98
CA GLN A 551 -18.30 -25.57 8.93
C GLN A 551 -17.69 -25.79 7.53
N ILE A 552 -16.51 -25.21 7.26
CA ILE A 552 -15.78 -25.46 6.00
C ILE A 552 -15.45 -26.95 5.88
N VAL A 553 -14.96 -27.57 6.95
CA VAL A 553 -14.65 -29.01 6.96
C VAL A 553 -15.88 -29.84 6.59
N GLN A 554 -17.00 -29.63 7.29
CA GLN A 554 -18.24 -30.37 7.04
C GLN A 554 -18.74 -30.18 5.61
N GLN A 555 -18.68 -28.94 5.10
CA GLN A 555 -19.07 -28.64 3.73
C GLN A 555 -18.18 -29.37 2.71
N MET A 556 -16.86 -29.31 2.87
CA MET A 556 -15.90 -29.94 1.96
C MET A 556 -15.96 -31.46 1.97
N LEU A 557 -16.18 -32.07 3.15
CA LEU A 557 -16.43 -33.50 3.25
C LEU A 557 -17.73 -33.89 2.53
N SER A 558 -18.79 -33.09 2.69
CA SER A 558 -20.09 -33.33 2.06
C SER A 558 -20.06 -33.17 0.53
N GLU A 559 -19.22 -32.27 0.02
CA GLU A 559 -18.98 -32.13 -1.43
C GLU A 559 -18.22 -33.32 -2.04
N GLY A 560 -17.55 -34.14 -1.22
CA GLY A 560 -16.78 -35.29 -1.70
C GLY A 560 -15.29 -34.99 -1.93
N ALA A 561 -14.71 -33.99 -1.26
CA ALA A 561 -13.27 -33.80 -1.26
C ALA A 561 -12.57 -35.09 -0.74
N ARG A 562 -11.50 -35.52 -1.43
CA ARG A 562 -10.82 -36.80 -1.13
C ARG A 562 -10.14 -36.81 0.23
N ARG A 563 -9.66 -35.65 0.67
CA ARG A 563 -9.04 -35.45 1.98
C ARG A 563 -9.23 -34.01 2.40
N VAL A 564 -9.52 -33.81 3.68
CA VAL A 564 -9.55 -32.49 4.34
C VAL A 564 -8.58 -32.56 5.52
N VAL A 565 -7.72 -31.55 5.66
CA VAL A 565 -6.74 -31.44 6.75
C VAL A 565 -6.73 -30.02 7.31
N ILE A 566 -6.57 -29.86 8.62
CA ILE A 566 -6.39 -28.57 9.27
C ILE A 566 -4.92 -28.39 9.66
N VAL A 567 -4.38 -27.22 9.40
CA VAL A 567 -3.05 -26.79 9.86
C VAL A 567 -3.21 -25.48 10.65
N THR A 568 -2.73 -25.45 11.90
CA THR A 568 -2.90 -24.28 12.79
C THR A 568 -1.68 -24.08 13.70
N ASP A 569 -1.56 -22.89 14.29
CA ASP A 569 -0.58 -22.61 15.35
C ASP A 569 -0.98 -23.25 16.70
N TYR A 570 -2.26 -23.58 16.88
CA TYR A 570 -2.83 -24.06 18.15
C TYR A 570 -3.71 -25.31 17.93
N PRO A 571 -3.13 -26.49 17.63
CA PRO A 571 -3.90 -27.73 17.41
C PRO A 571 -4.80 -28.10 18.59
N GLU A 572 -4.38 -27.75 19.81
CA GLU A 572 -5.14 -27.96 21.04
C GLU A 572 -6.54 -27.31 21.02
N ASN A 573 -6.73 -26.22 20.25
CA ASN A 573 -8.03 -25.57 20.10
C ASN A 573 -9.08 -26.49 19.45
N TYR A 574 -8.65 -27.53 18.74
CA TYR A 574 -9.53 -28.47 18.04
C TYR A 574 -9.70 -29.81 18.77
N ALA A 575 -9.02 -30.03 19.90
CA ALA A 575 -9.05 -31.31 20.61
C ALA A 575 -10.46 -31.74 21.05
N GLU A 576 -11.31 -30.76 21.39
CA GLU A 576 -12.69 -31.00 21.85
C GLU A 576 -13.75 -30.63 20.78
N ILE A 577 -13.33 -30.17 19.59
CA ILE A 577 -14.24 -29.74 18.53
C ILE A 577 -14.64 -30.92 17.65
N LYS A 578 -15.94 -31.16 17.50
CA LYS A 578 -16.45 -32.17 16.57
C LYS A 578 -16.37 -31.68 15.11
N LEU A 579 -15.43 -32.22 14.35
CA LEU A 579 -15.20 -31.86 12.94
C LEU A 579 -16.06 -32.62 11.93
N GLY A 580 -16.88 -33.58 12.37
CA GLY A 580 -17.81 -34.34 11.50
C GLY A 580 -17.19 -35.49 10.71
N GLY A 581 -15.87 -35.71 10.80
CA GLY A 581 -15.15 -36.85 10.20
C GLY A 581 -13.75 -37.00 10.81
N ASP A 582 -12.98 -37.99 10.33
CA ASP A 582 -11.58 -38.23 10.77
C ASP A 582 -10.61 -37.25 10.07
N VAL A 583 -10.70 -35.98 10.49
CA VAL A 583 -9.94 -34.85 9.95
C VAL A 583 -8.74 -34.58 10.84
N PRO A 584 -7.51 -34.84 10.36
CA PRO A 584 -6.33 -34.61 11.16
C PRO A 584 -6.07 -33.10 11.31
N VAL A 585 -5.62 -32.73 12.50
CA VAL A 585 -5.21 -31.37 12.86
C VAL A 585 -3.72 -31.38 13.16
N HIS A 586 -2.96 -30.63 12.38
CA HIS A 586 -1.51 -30.56 12.50
C HIS A 586 -1.05 -29.18 12.96
N HIS A 587 0.10 -29.13 13.61
CA HIS A 587 0.76 -27.86 13.87
C HIS A 587 1.36 -27.30 12.57
N ARG A 588 1.39 -25.98 12.38
CA ARG A 588 1.95 -25.34 11.16
C ARG A 588 3.39 -25.72 10.80
N ARG A 589 4.15 -26.25 11.75
CA ARG A 589 5.53 -26.76 11.52
C ARG A 589 5.54 -28.04 10.66
N GLU A 590 4.43 -28.76 10.62
CA GLU A 590 4.26 -29.98 9.84
C GLU A 590 3.75 -29.70 8.42
N LEU A 591 3.55 -28.42 8.05
CA LEU A 591 2.94 -28.01 6.78
C LEU A 591 3.61 -28.64 5.55
N ASP A 592 4.94 -28.73 5.50
CA ASP A 592 5.65 -29.35 4.37
C ASP A 592 5.30 -30.84 4.24
N ALA A 593 5.33 -31.58 5.34
CA ALA A 593 5.00 -33.01 5.36
C ALA A 593 3.53 -33.25 4.98
N VAL A 594 2.61 -32.43 5.49
CA VAL A 594 1.18 -32.48 5.13
C VAL A 594 0.98 -32.22 3.64
N GLN A 595 1.60 -31.19 3.09
CA GLN A 595 1.48 -30.87 1.66
C GLN A 595 2.06 -31.98 0.76
N ARG A 596 3.19 -32.59 1.14
CA ARG A 596 3.75 -33.75 0.43
C ARG A 596 2.82 -34.95 0.46
N ALA A 597 2.12 -35.20 1.58
CA ALA A 597 1.12 -36.26 1.62
C ALA A 597 -0.09 -35.95 0.71
N LEU A 598 -0.56 -34.69 0.70
CA LEU A 598 -1.74 -34.30 -0.08
C LEU A 598 -1.52 -34.33 -1.60
N ARG A 599 -0.33 -33.97 -2.08
CA ARG A 599 -0.05 -33.95 -3.53
C ARG A 599 -0.06 -35.32 -4.20
N GLU A 600 0.17 -36.38 -3.42
CA GLU A 600 0.18 -37.77 -3.91
C GLU A 600 -1.22 -38.39 -3.94
N ILE A 601 -2.24 -37.69 -3.42
CA ILE A 601 -3.63 -38.15 -3.43
C ILE A 601 -4.29 -37.73 -4.75
N ALA A 602 -4.73 -38.70 -5.53
CA ALA A 602 -5.49 -38.44 -6.75
C ALA A 602 -6.86 -37.81 -6.43
N GLY A 603 -7.25 -36.82 -7.22
CA GLY A 603 -8.45 -36.01 -7.06
C GLY A 603 -8.22 -34.73 -6.23
N THR A 604 -9.33 -34.06 -5.90
CA THR A 604 -9.28 -32.78 -5.19
C THR A 604 -9.16 -32.98 -3.67
N THR A 605 -8.18 -32.30 -3.07
CA THR A 605 -7.94 -32.30 -1.60
C THR A 605 -7.95 -30.89 -1.04
N ILE A 606 -8.23 -30.76 0.26
CA ILE A 606 -8.36 -29.47 0.96
C ILE A 606 -7.39 -29.40 2.15
N LEU A 607 -6.64 -28.32 2.21
CA LEU A 607 -5.83 -27.91 3.36
C LEU A 607 -6.39 -26.59 3.89
N ILE A 608 -6.93 -26.62 5.11
CA ILE A 608 -7.38 -25.40 5.79
C ILE A 608 -6.26 -24.92 6.69
N TYR A 609 -5.70 -23.75 6.37
CA TYR A 609 -4.67 -23.11 7.19
C TYR A 609 -5.34 -22.08 8.10
N ASP A 610 -5.47 -22.38 9.39
CA ASP A 610 -6.15 -21.53 10.37
C ASP A 610 -5.16 -20.67 11.15
N GLN A 611 -5.13 -19.37 10.82
CA GLN A 611 -4.33 -18.39 11.55
C GLN A 611 -4.80 -16.95 11.26
N THR A 612 -5.26 -16.24 12.30
CA THR A 612 -5.81 -14.87 12.16
C THR A 612 -4.82 -13.87 11.51
N CYS A 613 -5.35 -12.96 10.69
CA CYS A 613 -4.60 -11.89 10.03
C CYS A 613 -3.76 -11.05 11.02
N ALA A 614 -2.48 -10.86 10.71
CA ALA A 614 -1.55 -10.15 11.59
C ALA A 614 -1.89 -8.65 11.77
N ALA A 615 -2.41 -7.99 10.73
CA ALA A 615 -2.84 -6.60 10.82
C ALA A 615 -4.06 -6.45 11.75
N GLU A 616 -5.00 -7.40 11.67
CA GLU A 616 -6.20 -7.40 12.48
C GLU A 616 -5.92 -7.81 13.94
N LYS A 617 -5.06 -8.82 14.17
CA LYS A 617 -4.52 -9.15 15.51
C LYS A 617 -3.99 -7.89 16.21
N ARG A 618 -3.21 -7.05 15.51
CA ARG A 618 -2.67 -5.80 16.08
C ARG A 618 -3.78 -4.80 16.43
N ARG A 619 -4.78 -4.63 15.57
CA ARG A 619 -5.90 -3.70 15.81
C ARG A 619 -6.75 -4.13 16.99
N ARG A 620 -7.12 -5.41 17.05
CA ARG A 620 -7.90 -5.97 18.16
C ARG A 620 -7.14 -5.94 19.48
N ARG A 621 -5.82 -6.21 19.50
CA ARG A 621 -4.97 -6.01 20.68
C ARG A 621 -4.98 -4.55 21.18
N LYS A 622 -4.88 -3.57 20.27
CA LYS A 622 -5.00 -2.14 20.64
C LYS A 622 -6.38 -1.79 21.21
N ARG A 623 -7.44 -2.46 20.76
CA ARG A 623 -8.82 -2.30 21.27
C ARG A 623 -9.12 -3.14 22.50
N GLY A 624 -8.19 -4.00 22.95
CA GLY A 624 -8.40 -4.91 24.08
C GLY A 624 -9.27 -6.13 23.77
N THR A 625 -9.61 -6.40 22.50
CA THR A 625 -10.50 -7.51 22.08
C THR A 625 -9.76 -8.75 21.60
N TYR A 626 -8.44 -8.81 21.77
CA TYR A 626 -7.62 -9.99 21.40
C TYR A 626 -6.46 -10.14 22.40
N PRO A 627 -6.07 -11.38 22.78
CA PRO A 627 -4.99 -11.60 23.73
C PRO A 627 -3.67 -10.95 23.29
N ASP A 628 -3.06 -10.18 24.20
CA ASP A 628 -1.70 -9.67 24.01
C ASP A 628 -0.70 -10.50 24.83
N PRO A 629 0.10 -11.36 24.18
CA PRO A 629 1.06 -12.20 24.91
C PRO A 629 2.10 -11.33 25.60
N GLN A 630 2.33 -11.56 26.90
CA GLN A 630 3.46 -10.99 27.63
C GLN A 630 4.76 -11.75 27.32
N HIS A 631 5.03 -11.96 26.03
CA HIS A 631 6.17 -12.66 25.51
C HIS A 631 6.75 -11.87 24.34
N ARG A 632 7.99 -11.42 24.47
CA ARG A 632 8.71 -10.65 23.45
C ARG A 632 10.03 -11.31 23.14
N LEU A 633 10.48 -11.10 21.90
CA LEU A 633 11.77 -11.56 21.44
C LEU A 633 12.73 -10.39 21.35
N MET A 634 13.97 -10.66 21.71
CA MET A 634 15.10 -9.76 21.54
C MET A 634 16.26 -10.53 20.90
N ILE A 635 17.06 -9.82 20.10
CA ILE A 635 18.29 -10.36 19.52
C ILE A 635 19.46 -9.74 20.25
N ASN A 636 20.29 -10.56 20.90
CA ASN A 636 21.58 -10.11 21.40
C ASN A 636 22.50 -9.84 20.20
N HIS A 637 22.76 -8.55 19.95
CA HIS A 637 23.54 -8.10 18.80
C HIS A 637 25.02 -8.52 18.87
N GLU A 638 25.57 -8.76 20.08
CA GLU A 638 26.94 -9.22 20.26
C GLU A 638 27.12 -10.68 19.82
N VAL A 639 26.08 -11.51 20.00
CA VAL A 639 26.02 -12.91 19.52
C VAL A 639 25.64 -12.98 18.05
N CYS A 640 24.83 -12.05 17.56
CA CYS A 640 24.35 -12.06 16.18
C CYS A 640 25.52 -11.99 15.18
N GLU A 641 25.56 -12.90 14.21
CA GLU A 641 26.53 -12.85 13.10
C GLU A 641 25.99 -12.11 11.87
N GLY A 642 24.75 -11.60 11.91
CA GLY A 642 24.15 -10.88 10.78
C GLY A 642 23.81 -11.77 9.56
N CYS A 643 23.78 -13.09 9.71
CA CYS A 643 23.60 -14.06 8.61
C CYS A 643 22.25 -13.99 7.87
N GLY A 644 21.23 -13.38 8.47
CA GLY A 644 19.92 -13.18 7.84
C GLY A 644 18.99 -14.38 7.83
N ASP A 645 19.38 -15.54 8.36
CA ASP A 645 18.53 -16.74 8.35
C ASP A 645 17.18 -16.53 9.06
N CYS A 646 17.15 -15.75 10.14
CA CYS A 646 15.88 -15.33 10.77
C CYS A 646 14.93 -14.58 9.81
N GLY A 647 15.47 -13.79 8.87
CA GLY A 647 14.71 -13.13 7.82
C GLY A 647 14.20 -14.12 6.77
N ILE A 648 15.05 -15.07 6.35
CA ILE A 648 14.68 -16.13 5.40
C ILE A 648 13.57 -17.02 5.97
N GLN A 649 13.66 -17.41 7.24
CA GLN A 649 12.66 -18.28 7.86
C GLN A 649 11.33 -17.56 8.12
N SER A 650 11.36 -16.30 8.57
CA SER A 650 10.14 -15.59 8.99
C SER A 650 9.52 -14.67 7.94
N ASN A 651 10.30 -14.25 6.94
CA ASN A 651 9.88 -13.28 5.93
C ASN A 651 9.29 -11.99 6.58
N CYS A 652 9.87 -11.56 7.71
CA CYS A 652 9.29 -10.56 8.61
C CYS A 652 9.97 -9.19 8.51
N LEU A 653 9.18 -8.14 8.25
CA LEU A 653 9.64 -6.75 8.14
C LEU A 653 10.04 -6.11 9.47
N SER A 654 9.69 -6.71 10.62
CA SER A 654 10.11 -6.22 11.94
C SER A 654 11.53 -6.65 12.32
N ILE A 655 12.20 -7.45 11.48
CA ILE A 655 13.64 -7.70 11.63
C ILE A 655 14.37 -6.59 10.88
N THR A 656 14.99 -5.69 11.61
CA THR A 656 15.66 -4.50 11.05
C THR A 656 17.18 -4.60 11.22
N PRO A 657 17.97 -3.89 10.38
CA PRO A 657 19.41 -3.84 10.55
C PRO A 657 19.77 -3.04 11.81
N ARG A 658 20.85 -3.45 12.46
CA ARG A 658 21.52 -2.68 13.52
C ARG A 658 22.99 -2.55 13.15
N GLU A 659 23.45 -1.33 12.89
CA GLU A 659 24.87 -1.09 12.63
C GLU A 659 25.68 -1.18 13.92
N THR A 660 26.83 -1.85 13.86
CA THR A 660 27.74 -1.99 15.00
C THR A 660 29.18 -1.86 14.52
N ALA A 661 30.10 -1.62 15.45
CA ALA A 661 31.53 -1.63 15.20
C ALA A 661 32.08 -2.97 14.62
N PHE A 662 31.31 -4.06 14.73
CA PHE A 662 31.66 -5.39 14.19
C PHE A 662 30.81 -5.74 12.96
N GLY A 663 30.33 -4.72 12.26
CA GLY A 663 29.48 -4.84 11.08
C GLY A 663 28.00 -4.91 11.40
N ARG A 664 27.20 -5.05 10.35
CA ARG A 664 25.73 -5.04 10.42
C ARG A 664 25.18 -6.30 11.11
N LYS A 665 24.38 -6.07 12.16
CA LYS A 665 23.66 -7.08 12.93
C LYS A 665 22.16 -6.97 12.71
N ARG A 666 21.37 -7.79 13.40
CA ARG A 666 19.91 -7.78 13.35
C ARG A 666 19.33 -7.37 14.69
N GLN A 667 18.20 -6.69 14.64
CA GLN A 667 17.38 -6.39 15.82
C GLN A 667 15.90 -6.58 15.48
N ILE A 668 15.07 -6.67 16.52
CA ILE A 668 13.62 -6.73 16.37
C ILE A 668 13.06 -5.36 16.75
N ASP A 669 12.39 -4.73 15.81
CA ASP A 669 11.60 -3.53 16.09
C ASP A 669 10.38 -3.90 16.95
N GLN A 670 10.43 -3.49 18.22
CA GLN A 670 9.42 -3.81 19.23
C GLN A 670 8.08 -3.11 19.01
N SER A 671 8.07 -2.03 18.22
CA SER A 671 6.89 -1.20 17.92
C SER A 671 6.06 -1.77 16.76
N SER A 672 6.72 -2.44 15.81
CA SER A 672 6.06 -3.08 14.66
C SER A 672 5.83 -4.59 14.81
N CYS A 673 6.52 -5.26 15.73
CA CYS A 673 6.42 -6.71 15.92
C CYS A 673 5.01 -7.19 16.31
N ASN A 674 4.49 -8.18 15.58
CA ASN A 674 3.18 -8.78 15.80
C ASN A 674 3.19 -10.08 16.63
N LYS A 675 4.34 -10.48 17.18
CA LYS A 675 4.46 -11.61 18.13
C LYS A 675 4.04 -12.97 17.54
N ASP A 676 4.47 -13.26 16.30
CA ASP A 676 4.29 -14.58 15.63
C ASP A 676 5.46 -15.55 15.89
N TYR A 677 6.60 -15.03 16.33
CA TYR A 677 7.79 -15.76 16.78
C TYR A 677 8.48 -16.67 15.74
N SER A 678 8.00 -16.77 14.49
CA SER A 678 8.64 -17.58 13.43
C SER A 678 10.10 -17.22 13.14
N CYS A 679 10.55 -16.01 13.51
CA CYS A 679 11.94 -15.61 13.40
C CYS A 679 12.90 -16.43 14.29
N VAL A 680 12.37 -17.04 15.35
CA VAL A 680 13.12 -17.98 16.21
C VAL A 680 13.46 -19.26 15.46
N GLU A 681 12.73 -19.66 14.42
CA GLU A 681 13.08 -20.85 13.64
C GLU A 681 14.40 -20.70 12.88
N GLY A 682 14.90 -19.46 12.72
CA GLY A 682 16.26 -19.23 12.20
C GLY A 682 17.34 -19.80 13.12
N PHE A 683 18.32 -20.49 12.55
CA PHE A 683 19.38 -21.19 13.27
C PHE A 683 20.44 -20.22 13.82
N CYS A 684 20.07 -19.52 14.90
CA CYS A 684 20.88 -18.50 15.55
C CYS A 684 20.66 -18.51 17.08
N PRO A 685 21.73 -18.60 17.90
CA PRO A 685 21.66 -18.58 19.37
C PRO A 685 21.46 -17.18 19.97
N SER A 686 21.38 -16.13 19.14
CA SER A 686 21.22 -14.75 19.61
C SER A 686 19.81 -14.42 20.12
N PHE A 687 18.83 -15.30 19.88
CA PHE A 687 17.44 -15.06 20.24
C PHE A 687 17.18 -15.32 21.71
N ILE A 688 16.52 -14.34 22.34
CA ILE A 688 16.17 -14.36 23.75
C ILE A 688 14.69 -14.04 23.89
N SER A 689 14.00 -14.82 24.70
CA SER A 689 12.61 -14.62 25.05
C SER A 689 12.49 -13.93 26.40
N ILE A 690 11.74 -12.82 26.42
CA ILE A 690 11.44 -12.05 27.61
C ILE A 690 9.97 -12.28 27.93
N ARG A 691 9.71 -12.89 29.09
CA ARG A 691 8.36 -13.19 29.59
C ARG A 691 8.02 -12.26 30.75
N GLY A 692 6.86 -11.59 30.67
CA GLY A 692 6.36 -10.68 31.70
C GLY A 692 6.90 -9.24 31.65
N GLY A 693 7.91 -8.95 30.81
CA GLY A 693 8.48 -7.61 30.68
C GLY A 693 7.66 -6.71 29.76
N THR A 694 7.40 -5.48 30.19
CA THR A 694 6.80 -4.42 29.36
C THR A 694 7.87 -3.53 28.77
N LEU A 695 7.61 -2.89 27.63
CA LEU A 695 8.56 -1.90 27.10
C LEU A 695 8.70 -0.77 28.10
N ARG A 696 9.95 -0.41 28.39
CA ARG A 696 10.25 0.67 29.33
C ARG A 696 9.75 1.98 28.72
N LYS A 697 8.87 2.66 29.42
CA LYS A 697 8.52 4.05 29.10
C LYS A 697 9.64 4.93 29.67
N THR A 698 10.02 5.99 28.97
CA THR A 698 11.00 6.94 29.48
C THR A 698 10.52 7.52 30.80
N ASP A 699 11.30 7.32 31.88
CA ASP A 699 10.97 7.76 33.25
C ASP A 699 10.88 9.30 33.38
N LYS A 700 11.36 10.02 32.36
CA LYS A 700 11.07 11.44 32.13
C LYS A 700 10.00 11.52 31.05
N THR A 701 8.75 11.78 31.43
CA THR A 701 7.81 12.42 30.50
C THR A 701 8.48 13.71 30.04
N PHE A 702 8.92 13.74 28.78
CA PHE A 702 9.26 15.00 28.15
C PHE A 702 7.99 15.86 28.19
N SER A 703 7.91 16.78 29.14
CA SER A 703 6.85 17.77 29.18
C SER A 703 7.35 19.00 28.43
N LEU A 704 6.68 19.31 27.34
CA LEU A 704 6.78 20.65 26.77
C LEU A 704 6.12 21.59 27.79
N ASP A 705 6.90 22.53 28.31
CA ASP A 705 6.35 23.62 29.12
C ASP A 705 5.52 24.53 28.19
N ASP A 706 4.31 24.88 28.61
CA ASP A 706 3.43 25.78 27.87
C ASP A 706 4.10 27.16 27.66
N GLN A 707 4.99 27.58 28.57
CA GLN A 707 5.81 28.79 28.37
C GLN A 707 6.79 28.64 27.20
N MET A 708 7.41 27.47 27.01
CA MET A 708 8.30 27.22 25.87
C MET A 708 7.56 27.25 24.54
N LEU A 709 6.35 26.70 24.50
CA LEU A 709 5.52 26.69 23.30
C LEU A 709 4.96 28.07 22.97
N SER A 710 4.59 28.85 24.00
CA SER A 710 4.10 30.23 23.84
C SER A 710 5.19 31.21 23.43
N ALA A 711 6.46 30.89 23.72
CA ALA A 711 7.62 31.69 23.32
C ALA A 711 8.04 31.47 21.85
N LEU A 712 7.49 30.48 21.14
CA LEU A 712 7.81 30.25 19.73
C LEU A 712 7.22 31.37 18.85
N PRO A 713 7.99 31.92 17.89
CA PRO A 713 7.47 32.93 16.98
C PRO A 713 6.34 32.33 16.12
N ALA A 714 5.31 33.13 15.84
CA ALA A 714 4.29 32.72 14.87
C ALA A 714 4.88 32.77 13.45
N PRO A 715 4.74 31.69 12.64
CA PRO A 715 5.24 31.69 11.28
C PRO A 715 4.39 32.57 10.36
N VAL A 716 5.02 33.12 9.32
CA VAL A 716 4.29 33.75 8.21
C VAL A 716 3.79 32.62 7.30
N LEU A 717 2.47 32.51 7.17
CA LEU A 717 1.84 31.50 6.33
C LEU A 717 1.82 31.96 4.85
N PRO A 718 1.84 31.02 3.88
CA PRO A 718 1.74 31.36 2.47
C PRO A 718 0.39 31.99 2.14
N ASP A 719 0.37 32.89 1.15
CA ASP A 719 -0.89 33.32 0.55
C ASP A 719 -1.52 32.17 -0.27
N LEU A 720 -2.82 32.28 -0.51
CA LEU A 720 -3.62 31.29 -1.23
C LEU A 720 -4.30 31.90 -2.46
N GLU A 721 -3.67 32.90 -3.08
CA GLU A 721 -4.11 33.43 -4.38
C GLU A 721 -3.93 32.39 -5.49
N GLN A 722 -2.88 31.57 -5.37
CA GLN A 722 -2.70 30.35 -6.13
C GLN A 722 -2.87 29.11 -5.23
N PRO A 723 -3.31 27.96 -5.77
CA PRO A 723 -3.39 26.74 -4.98
C PRO A 723 -2.03 26.31 -4.42
N TRP A 724 -1.97 26.07 -3.11
CA TRP A 724 -0.80 25.52 -2.42
C TRP A 724 -0.85 24.00 -2.43
N ASN A 725 0.15 23.37 -3.05
CA ASN A 725 0.18 21.92 -3.30
C ASN A 725 1.17 21.21 -2.38
N ILE A 726 0.68 20.32 -1.53
CA ILE A 726 1.46 19.56 -0.56
C ILE A 726 1.40 18.08 -0.93
N LEU A 727 2.56 17.48 -1.19
CA LEU A 727 2.69 16.03 -1.37
C LEU A 727 3.25 15.40 -0.09
N VAL A 728 2.55 14.42 0.48
CA VAL A 728 3.07 13.59 1.57
C VAL A 728 3.42 12.22 1.01
N ALA A 729 4.70 11.86 1.07
CA ALA A 729 5.24 10.64 0.49
C ALA A 729 5.80 9.73 1.58
N GLY A 730 5.25 8.52 1.73
CA GLY A 730 5.69 7.61 2.77
C GLY A 730 5.20 6.17 2.65
N VAL A 731 5.35 5.40 3.71
CA VAL A 731 5.04 3.97 3.74
C VAL A 731 3.66 3.70 4.37
N GLY A 732 2.92 2.76 3.80
CA GLY A 732 1.63 2.32 4.34
C GLY A 732 1.73 1.87 5.80
N GLY A 733 0.80 2.38 6.62
CA GLY A 733 0.73 2.07 8.05
C GLY A 733 1.61 2.92 8.97
N THR A 734 2.29 3.95 8.47
CA THR A 734 3.10 4.89 9.29
C THR A 734 2.40 6.23 9.58
N GLY A 735 1.19 6.46 9.05
CA GLY A 735 0.41 7.69 9.33
C GLY A 735 0.42 8.75 8.21
N VAL A 736 0.85 8.40 7.00
CA VAL A 736 0.82 9.30 5.82
C VAL A 736 -0.59 9.85 5.55
N ILE A 737 -1.58 8.97 5.45
CA ILE A 737 -3.01 9.33 5.28
C ILE A 737 -3.50 10.23 6.43
N THR A 738 -3.02 9.97 7.65
CA THR A 738 -3.38 10.79 8.82
C THR A 738 -2.88 12.22 8.66
N VAL A 739 -1.66 12.44 8.18
CA VAL A 739 -1.14 13.78 7.91
C VAL A 739 -2.00 14.51 6.86
N GLY A 740 -2.33 13.84 5.75
CA GLY A 740 -3.21 14.39 4.71
C GLY A 740 -4.59 14.78 5.26
N ALA A 741 -5.20 13.91 6.05
CA ALA A 741 -6.49 14.14 6.69
C ALA A 741 -6.47 15.29 7.71
N LEU A 742 -5.40 15.42 8.50
CA LEU A 742 -5.24 16.51 9.48
C LEU A 742 -5.13 17.87 8.79
N ILE A 743 -4.28 17.99 7.76
CA ILE A 743 -4.13 19.23 6.98
C ILE A 743 -5.47 19.59 6.33
N SER A 744 -6.14 18.62 5.72
CA SER A 744 -7.38 18.86 4.97
C SER A 744 -8.54 19.25 5.88
N MET A 745 -8.69 18.58 7.02
CA MET A 745 -9.70 18.96 8.01
C MET A 745 -9.42 20.35 8.58
N ALA A 746 -8.16 20.68 8.90
CA ALA A 746 -7.80 22.02 9.36
C ALA A 746 -8.17 23.09 8.32
N ALA A 747 -7.85 22.88 7.04
CA ALA A 747 -8.22 23.81 5.97
C ALA A 747 -9.75 23.95 5.84
N HIS A 748 -10.48 22.84 5.97
CA HIS A 748 -11.95 22.85 5.94
C HIS A 748 -12.55 23.72 7.05
N LEU A 749 -12.09 23.54 8.29
CA LEU A 749 -12.58 24.25 9.47
C LEU A 749 -12.39 25.77 9.37
N GLU A 750 -11.38 26.24 8.63
CA GLU A 750 -11.07 27.67 8.43
C GLU A 750 -11.75 28.30 7.21
N GLY A 751 -12.74 27.63 6.60
CA GLY A 751 -13.39 28.19 5.41
C GLY A 751 -12.64 27.95 4.08
N LYS A 752 -11.40 27.46 4.10
CA LYS A 752 -10.57 27.27 2.90
C LYS A 752 -11.05 26.10 2.06
N ALA A 753 -10.89 26.22 0.74
CA ALA A 753 -11.13 25.11 -0.17
C ALA A 753 -9.96 24.13 -0.11
N VAL A 754 -10.28 22.84 -0.10
CA VAL A 754 -9.27 21.79 -0.05
C VAL A 754 -9.72 20.57 -0.83
N SER A 755 -8.76 19.93 -1.50
CA SER A 755 -8.88 18.57 -2.03
C SER A 755 -7.77 17.68 -1.49
N LEU A 756 -8.14 16.49 -1.08
CA LEU A 756 -7.28 15.40 -0.63
C LEU A 756 -7.43 14.23 -1.59
N LEU A 757 -6.34 13.57 -1.94
CA LEU A 757 -6.35 12.30 -2.66
C LEU A 757 -5.29 11.38 -2.05
N ASP A 758 -5.73 10.26 -1.49
CA ASP A 758 -4.87 9.26 -0.87
C ASP A 758 -4.71 8.06 -1.79
N PHE A 759 -3.52 7.89 -2.39
CA PHE A 759 -3.19 6.71 -3.18
C PHE A 759 -2.40 5.70 -2.34
N THR A 760 -2.99 4.52 -2.15
CA THR A 760 -2.32 3.38 -1.50
C THR A 760 -1.98 2.30 -2.53
N ALA A 761 -0.74 1.82 -2.54
CA ALA A 761 -0.37 0.65 -3.33
C ALA A 761 -1.05 -0.64 -2.80
N LEU A 762 -0.96 -1.73 -3.56
CA LEU A 762 -1.54 -3.05 -3.25
C LEU A 762 -1.34 -3.52 -1.79
N ALA A 763 -0.21 -3.20 -1.15
CA ALA A 763 0.08 -3.60 0.22
C ALA A 763 -0.38 -2.54 1.24
N GLN A 764 -1.24 -2.96 2.17
CA GLN A 764 -1.68 -2.11 3.28
C GLN A 764 -0.54 -1.61 4.19
N LYS A 765 0.55 -2.37 4.29
CA LYS A 765 1.74 -2.01 5.06
C LYS A 765 2.99 -2.32 4.26
N GLY A 766 4.01 -1.47 4.40
CA GLY A 766 5.27 -1.64 3.69
C GLY A 766 5.25 -1.21 2.22
N GLY A 767 4.07 -1.04 1.62
CA GLY A 767 3.89 -0.44 0.29
C GLY A 767 3.97 1.08 0.31
N SER A 768 4.15 1.67 -0.86
CA SER A 768 4.17 3.12 -1.07
C SER A 768 2.78 3.74 -0.87
N VAL A 769 2.74 4.92 -0.25
CA VAL A 769 1.54 5.75 -0.11
C VAL A 769 1.89 7.19 -0.47
N LEU A 770 1.06 7.80 -1.32
CA LEU A 770 1.13 9.21 -1.69
C LEU A 770 -0.18 9.88 -1.29
N SER A 771 -0.10 10.96 -0.51
CA SER A 771 -1.24 11.81 -0.19
C SER A 771 -1.04 13.16 -0.87
N HIS A 772 -1.92 13.50 -1.79
CA HIS A 772 -1.94 14.79 -2.49
C HIS A 772 -2.92 15.71 -1.77
N VAL A 773 -2.45 16.85 -1.27
CA VAL A 773 -3.29 17.87 -0.62
C VAL A 773 -3.13 19.17 -1.40
N ARG A 774 -4.25 19.74 -1.88
CA ARG A 774 -4.27 21.06 -2.54
C ARG A 774 -5.18 21.98 -1.76
N ILE A 775 -4.70 23.16 -1.38
CA ILE A 775 -5.44 24.16 -0.60
C ILE A 775 -5.52 25.45 -1.41
N ALA A 776 -6.69 26.09 -1.43
CA ALA A 776 -6.87 27.39 -2.05
C ALA A 776 -7.84 28.25 -1.24
N ARG A 777 -7.80 29.57 -1.43
CA ARG A 777 -8.77 30.50 -0.79
C ARG A 777 -10.20 30.15 -1.20
N ARG A 778 -10.41 29.85 -2.49
CA ARG A 778 -11.73 29.49 -3.08
C ARG A 778 -11.64 28.19 -3.87
N GLY A 779 -12.76 27.46 -3.94
CA GLY A 779 -12.79 26.14 -4.60
C GLY A 779 -12.74 26.17 -6.11
N THR A 780 -13.03 27.30 -6.74
CA THR A 780 -13.12 27.45 -8.21
C THR A 780 -11.79 27.25 -8.94
N VAL A 781 -10.66 27.30 -8.23
CA VAL A 781 -9.30 27.11 -8.78
C VAL A 781 -8.70 25.74 -8.45
N LEU A 782 -9.43 24.88 -7.74
CA LEU A 782 -9.00 23.51 -7.47
C LEU A 782 -9.57 22.59 -8.55
N HIS A 783 -8.81 22.38 -9.62
CA HIS A 783 -9.19 21.48 -10.71
C HIS A 783 -8.90 20.00 -10.35
N PRO A 784 -7.85 19.30 -10.84
CA PRO A 784 -7.67 17.89 -10.50
C PRO A 784 -7.25 17.73 -9.05
N VAL A 785 -7.74 16.68 -8.39
CA VAL A 785 -7.36 16.37 -7.00
C VAL A 785 -5.89 15.92 -6.89
N ARG A 786 -5.32 15.39 -7.97
CA ARG A 786 -3.92 14.99 -8.07
C ARG A 786 -3.03 16.20 -8.36
N ILE A 787 -1.86 16.25 -7.70
CA ILE A 787 -0.80 17.22 -8.00
C ILE A 787 -0.05 16.75 -9.25
N GLU A 788 0.02 17.60 -10.27
CA GLU A 788 0.70 17.28 -11.52
C GLU A 788 2.21 17.53 -11.50
N TRP A 789 2.87 17.21 -12.62
CA TRP A 789 4.29 17.45 -12.77
C TRP A 789 4.68 18.90 -12.52
N ARG A 790 5.73 19.09 -11.72
CA ARG A 790 6.29 20.40 -11.36
C ARG A 790 5.26 21.35 -10.70
N GLN A 791 4.35 20.80 -9.88
CA GLN A 791 3.31 21.58 -9.20
C GLN A 791 3.41 21.62 -7.68
N ALA A 792 4.17 20.72 -7.04
CA ALA A 792 4.28 20.74 -5.58
C ALA A 792 4.96 22.04 -5.10
N ASP A 793 4.49 22.57 -3.99
CA ASP A 793 5.13 23.67 -3.25
C ASP A 793 5.88 23.13 -2.04
N LEU A 794 5.35 22.05 -1.47
CA LEU A 794 5.95 21.32 -0.36
C LEU A 794 5.88 19.79 -0.59
N MET A 795 6.97 19.09 -0.32
CA MET A 795 7.00 17.64 -0.18
C MET A 795 7.39 17.26 1.25
N LEU A 796 6.46 16.64 1.99
CA LEU A 796 6.76 15.92 3.23
C LEU A 796 7.26 14.52 2.86
N ALA A 797 8.58 14.39 2.78
CA ALA A 797 9.26 13.15 2.43
C ALA A 797 9.43 12.26 3.68
N CYS A 798 8.33 11.65 4.11
CA CYS A 798 8.30 10.74 5.27
C CYS A 798 9.15 9.47 5.06
N ASP A 799 9.36 9.05 3.81
CA ASP A 799 10.25 7.96 3.41
C ASP A 799 11.00 8.28 2.11
N GLY A 800 12.34 8.27 2.17
CA GLY A 800 13.18 8.67 1.03
C GLY A 800 12.97 7.83 -0.24
N VAL A 801 12.72 6.52 -0.11
CA VAL A 801 12.50 5.64 -1.28
C VAL A 801 11.20 5.98 -1.99
N VAL A 802 10.13 6.24 -1.23
CA VAL A 802 8.84 6.64 -1.81
C VAL A 802 8.94 8.03 -2.44
N SER A 803 9.67 8.97 -1.82
CA SER A 803 9.86 10.33 -2.32
C SER A 803 10.57 10.43 -3.67
N VAL A 804 11.42 9.46 -4.01
CA VAL A 804 12.13 9.41 -5.31
C VAL A 804 11.43 8.55 -6.36
N LEU A 805 10.25 7.99 -6.06
CA LEU A 805 9.44 7.30 -7.06
C LEU A 805 9.03 8.28 -8.16
N PRO A 806 8.91 7.81 -9.42
CA PRO A 806 8.55 8.65 -10.56
C PRO A 806 7.37 9.60 -10.33
N ASP A 807 6.31 9.12 -9.68
CA ASP A 807 5.08 9.88 -9.43
C ASP A 807 5.22 10.88 -8.28
N ALA A 808 6.19 10.69 -7.39
CA ALA A 808 6.46 11.61 -6.28
C ALA A 808 7.47 12.69 -6.71
N ILE A 809 8.65 12.29 -7.17
CA ILE A 809 9.70 13.24 -7.56
C ILE A 809 9.30 14.07 -8.79
N GLY A 810 8.43 13.54 -9.65
CA GLY A 810 7.90 14.26 -10.81
C GLY A 810 7.08 15.51 -10.44
N THR A 811 6.51 15.57 -9.24
CA THR A 811 5.74 16.75 -8.79
C THR A 811 6.64 17.92 -8.37
N ILE A 812 7.93 17.67 -8.14
CA ILE A 812 8.88 18.69 -7.71
C ILE A 812 9.12 19.69 -8.85
N ALA A 813 8.91 20.97 -8.53
CA ALA A 813 9.33 22.10 -9.33
C ALA A 813 10.68 22.61 -8.82
N ARG A 814 11.68 22.55 -9.70
CA ARG A 814 13.03 23.05 -9.40
C ARG A 814 12.97 24.50 -8.94
N ASP A 815 13.72 24.81 -7.89
CA ASP A 815 13.85 26.13 -7.27
C ASP A 815 12.57 26.71 -6.64
N ARG A 816 11.43 26.00 -6.68
CA ARG A 816 10.16 26.38 -6.01
C ARG A 816 9.85 25.44 -4.85
N THR A 817 9.76 24.14 -5.11
CA THR A 817 9.32 23.14 -4.13
C THR A 817 10.30 23.04 -2.97
N ARG A 818 9.80 23.08 -1.74
CA ARG A 818 10.57 22.71 -0.55
C ARG A 818 10.39 21.23 -0.26
N VAL A 819 11.45 20.55 0.13
CA VAL A 819 11.44 19.12 0.48
C VAL A 819 11.96 18.97 1.90
N VAL A 820 11.15 18.41 2.79
CA VAL A 820 11.56 18.03 4.15
C VAL A 820 11.64 16.51 4.23
N LEU A 821 12.86 15.99 4.20
CA LEU A 821 13.18 14.57 4.17
C LEU A 821 13.43 14.02 5.57
N ASN A 822 12.71 12.95 5.89
CA ASN A 822 13.04 12.09 7.01
C ASN A 822 14.29 11.27 6.69
N ARG A 823 15.35 11.45 7.48
CA ARG A 823 16.62 10.72 7.29
C ARG A 823 16.50 9.21 7.51
N HIS A 824 15.48 8.79 8.26
CA HIS A 824 15.33 7.40 8.65
C HIS A 824 15.17 6.46 7.44
N ALA A 825 16.14 5.55 7.28
CA ALA A 825 16.16 4.56 6.21
C ALA A 825 15.39 3.29 6.61
N ALA A 826 14.07 3.30 6.44
CA ALA A 826 13.26 2.11 6.72
C ALA A 826 13.66 0.96 5.76
N PRO A 827 13.92 -0.26 6.26
CA PRO A 827 14.39 -1.38 5.43
C PRO A 827 13.46 -1.70 4.25
N LEU A 828 14.05 -2.11 3.13
CA LEU A 828 13.32 -2.65 1.98
C LEU A 828 12.95 -4.12 2.23
N ALA A 829 11.89 -4.59 1.57
CA ALA A 829 11.46 -5.99 1.65
C ALA A 829 12.57 -6.97 1.25
N GLU A 830 13.46 -6.57 0.34
CA GLU A 830 14.63 -7.34 -0.06
C GLU A 830 15.53 -7.74 1.12
N PHE A 831 15.59 -6.92 2.18
CA PHE A 831 16.40 -7.16 3.37
C PHE A 831 16.08 -8.47 4.11
N THR A 832 14.87 -8.99 3.92
CA THR A 832 14.44 -10.28 4.47
C THR A 832 15.18 -11.46 3.85
N ARG A 833 15.58 -11.33 2.57
CA ARG A 833 16.27 -12.37 1.79
C ARG A 833 17.75 -12.05 1.56
N ASN A 834 18.09 -10.77 1.47
CA ASN A 834 19.45 -10.28 1.26
C ASN A 834 19.92 -9.50 2.51
N SER A 835 20.92 -10.03 3.22
CA SER A 835 21.42 -9.40 4.44
C SER A 835 22.13 -8.07 4.23
N GLU A 836 22.66 -7.87 3.04
CA GLU A 836 23.45 -6.69 2.69
C GLU A 836 22.61 -5.62 2.01
N ALA A 837 21.30 -5.83 1.77
CA ALA A 837 20.45 -4.83 1.15
C ALA A 837 20.47 -3.52 1.97
N VAL A 838 20.80 -2.40 1.31
CA VAL A 838 20.87 -1.07 1.92
C VAL A 838 19.97 -0.12 1.14
N VAL A 839 19.34 0.81 1.85
CA VAL A 839 18.68 1.95 1.21
C VAL A 839 19.76 2.98 0.84
N PRO A 840 19.92 3.35 -0.44
CA PRO A 840 20.93 4.29 -0.91
C PRO A 840 20.52 5.74 -0.56
N MET A 841 20.56 6.09 0.73
CA MET A 841 20.08 7.38 1.23
C MET A 841 20.89 8.56 0.69
N THR A 842 22.18 8.38 0.45
CA THR A 842 23.03 9.43 -0.14
C THR A 842 22.54 9.79 -1.54
N GLU A 843 22.33 8.76 -2.37
CA GLU A 843 21.88 8.90 -3.75
C GLU A 843 20.42 9.40 -3.82
N ILE A 844 19.59 9.03 -2.85
CA ILE A 844 18.24 9.59 -2.68
C ILE A 844 18.31 11.10 -2.43
N VAL A 845 19.19 11.54 -1.51
CA VAL A 845 19.38 12.95 -1.20
C VAL A 845 19.90 13.72 -2.41
N GLU A 846 20.93 13.21 -3.08
CA GLU A 846 21.48 13.81 -4.31
C GLU A 846 20.41 13.97 -5.38
N LYS A 847 19.55 12.95 -5.54
CA LYS A 847 18.47 12.97 -6.53
C LYS A 847 17.39 14.00 -6.18
N LEU A 848 17.03 14.13 -4.91
CA LEU A 848 16.10 15.16 -4.45
C LEU A 848 16.69 16.57 -4.59
N GLN A 849 17.98 16.75 -4.27
CA GLN A 849 18.68 18.03 -4.44
C GLN A 849 18.81 18.41 -5.92
N ALA A 850 19.06 17.45 -6.80
CA ALA A 850 19.07 17.68 -8.25
C ALA A 850 17.69 18.10 -8.78
N ALA A 851 16.60 17.57 -8.21
CA ALA A 851 15.23 17.89 -8.61
C ALA A 851 14.73 19.24 -8.05
N ALA A 852 14.93 19.51 -6.76
CA ALA A 852 14.40 20.68 -6.07
C ALA A 852 15.36 21.88 -6.03
N GLY A 853 16.68 21.63 -6.08
CA GLY A 853 17.74 22.59 -5.76
C GLY A 853 18.33 22.34 -4.36
N GLU A 854 19.64 22.46 -4.19
CA GLU A 854 20.34 22.11 -2.93
C GLU A 854 19.79 22.85 -1.71
N GLY A 855 19.54 24.16 -1.84
CA GLY A 855 18.99 25.00 -0.75
C GLY A 855 17.50 24.78 -0.45
N ARG A 856 16.85 23.84 -1.14
CA ARG A 856 15.42 23.53 -0.99
C ARG A 856 15.15 22.16 -0.35
N VAL A 857 16.20 21.37 -0.10
CA VAL A 857 16.10 20.05 0.54
C VAL A 857 16.66 20.11 1.96
N GLU A 858 15.79 19.88 2.94
CA GLU A 858 16.15 19.80 4.34
C GLU A 858 16.02 18.36 4.84
N ILE A 859 16.94 17.96 5.73
CA ILE A 859 17.03 16.58 6.21
C ILE A 859 16.96 16.59 7.74
N ILE A 860 15.99 15.86 8.30
CA ILE A 860 15.80 15.72 9.74
C ILE A 860 15.53 14.26 10.10
N ASP A 861 16.05 13.79 11.24
CA ASP A 861 15.70 12.46 11.76
C ASP A 861 14.46 12.54 12.67
N ALA A 862 13.28 12.52 12.03
CA ALA A 862 12.02 12.59 12.76
C ALA A 862 11.73 11.32 13.59
N HIS A 863 12.32 10.18 13.22
CA HIS A 863 12.18 8.93 13.98
C HIS A 863 12.95 9.00 15.29
N GLU A 864 14.21 9.43 15.25
CA GLU A 864 15.04 9.62 16.44
C GLU A 864 14.41 10.66 17.37
N ALA A 865 14.00 11.81 16.82
CA ALA A 865 13.35 12.87 17.60
C ALA A 865 12.04 12.40 18.26
N SER A 866 11.19 11.69 17.53
CA SER A 866 9.93 11.16 18.09
C SER A 866 10.18 10.08 19.13
N THR A 867 11.16 9.20 18.93
CA THR A 867 11.49 8.16 19.92
C THR A 867 12.02 8.78 21.21
N ALA A 868 12.83 9.85 21.10
CA ALA A 868 13.34 10.57 22.27
C ALA A 868 12.23 11.27 23.07
N VAL A 869 11.18 11.75 22.40
CA VAL A 869 10.07 12.51 23.02
C VAL A 869 8.94 11.61 23.50
N LEU A 870 8.51 10.65 22.68
CA LEU A 870 7.31 9.83 22.87
C LEU A 870 7.61 8.42 23.38
N GLY A 871 8.88 7.99 23.32
CA GLY A 871 9.31 6.61 23.60
C GLY A 871 9.09 5.64 22.44
N ASP A 872 8.51 6.10 21.32
CA ASP A 872 8.36 5.31 20.09
C ASP A 872 8.40 6.18 18.82
N SER A 873 8.47 5.54 17.65
CA SER A 873 8.61 6.20 16.36
C SER A 873 7.29 6.52 15.64
N ILE A 874 6.14 6.17 16.21
CA ILE A 874 4.84 6.25 15.53
C ILE A 874 4.45 7.70 15.24
N GLY A 875 4.85 8.64 16.11
CA GLY A 875 4.58 10.07 15.95
C GLY A 875 5.44 10.80 14.92
N SER A 876 6.38 10.13 14.24
CA SER A 876 7.38 10.78 13.36
C SER A 876 6.79 11.61 12.22
N ASN A 877 5.71 11.14 11.59
CA ASN A 877 5.07 11.90 10.51
C ASN A 877 4.32 13.15 11.03
N VAL A 878 3.72 13.07 12.22
CA VAL A 878 3.07 14.22 12.87
C VAL A 878 4.11 15.22 13.41
N PHE A 879 5.26 14.74 13.84
CA PHE A 879 6.42 15.56 14.16
C PHE A 879 6.90 16.35 12.92
N LEU A 880 7.05 15.70 11.77
CA LEU A 880 7.39 16.37 10.50
C LEU A 880 6.35 17.42 10.11
N LEU A 881 5.06 17.13 10.31
CA LEU A 881 3.98 18.09 10.08
C LEU A 881 4.16 19.35 10.96
N GLY A 882 4.44 19.18 12.26
CA GLY A 882 4.70 20.31 13.16
C GLY A 882 5.94 21.12 12.79
N TYR A 883 6.99 20.42 12.32
CA TYR A 883 8.21 21.04 11.80
C TYR A 883 7.93 21.93 10.58
N CYS A 884 7.24 21.41 9.57
CA CYS A 884 6.89 22.16 8.35
C CYS A 884 5.93 23.32 8.66
N TRP A 885 5.01 23.14 9.61
CA TRP A 885 4.10 24.20 10.03
C TRP A 885 4.86 25.38 10.66
N GLN A 886 5.80 25.11 11.57
CA GLN A 886 6.59 26.16 12.22
C GLN A 886 7.51 26.91 11.22
N ARG A 887 7.83 26.32 10.08
CA ARG A 887 8.54 26.98 8.97
C ARG A 887 7.65 27.82 8.04
N GLY A 888 6.33 27.86 8.29
CA GLY A 888 5.37 28.57 7.46
C GLY A 888 5.08 27.89 6.12
N GLU A 889 5.17 26.56 6.04
CA GLU A 889 5.00 25.81 4.78
C GLU A 889 3.63 25.13 4.66
N ILE A 890 2.83 25.18 5.73
CA ILE A 890 1.51 24.58 5.83
C ILE A 890 0.48 25.71 6.01
N PRO A 891 -0.36 26.03 5.02
CA PRO A 891 -1.16 27.26 4.99
C PRO A 891 -2.48 27.16 5.79
N VAL A 892 -2.41 26.69 7.04
CA VAL A 892 -3.53 26.63 8.00
C VAL A 892 -3.07 27.10 9.37
N SER A 893 -3.98 27.66 10.19
CA SER A 893 -3.62 28.12 11.53
C SER A 893 -3.30 26.96 12.48
N LEU A 894 -2.65 27.32 13.58
CA LEU A 894 -2.37 26.39 14.68
C LEU A 894 -3.66 25.83 15.28
N ASP A 895 -4.64 26.70 15.52
CA ASP A 895 -5.89 26.34 16.19
C ASP A 895 -6.70 25.34 15.36
N ALA A 896 -6.72 25.52 14.04
CA ALA A 896 -7.36 24.58 13.13
C ALA A 896 -6.68 23.20 13.13
N LEU A 897 -5.35 23.14 13.14
CA LEU A 897 -4.61 21.88 13.24
C LEU A 897 -4.83 21.19 14.59
N MET A 898 -4.81 21.96 15.68
CA MET A 898 -5.10 21.43 17.01
C MET A 898 -6.52 20.84 17.07
N ARG A 899 -7.49 21.54 16.50
CA ARG A 899 -8.88 21.06 16.41
C ARG A 899 -9.01 19.83 15.51
N ALA A 900 -8.32 19.79 14.38
CA ALA A 900 -8.29 18.60 13.51
C ALA A 900 -7.71 17.37 14.22
N ILE A 901 -6.66 17.54 15.04
CA ILE A 901 -6.07 16.47 15.85
C ILE A 901 -7.07 15.96 16.90
N GLU A 902 -7.86 16.84 17.52
CA GLU A 902 -8.94 16.44 18.43
C GLU A 902 -10.03 15.63 17.73
N LEU A 903 -10.52 16.15 16.59
CA LEU A 903 -11.59 15.51 15.82
C LEU A 903 -11.20 14.13 15.33
N ASN A 904 -9.92 13.92 14.97
CA ASN A 904 -9.42 12.61 14.57
C ASN A 904 -9.60 11.54 15.68
N GLY A 905 -9.56 11.94 16.95
CA GLY A 905 -9.89 11.08 18.10
C GLY A 905 -8.89 9.96 18.41
N VAL A 906 -7.84 9.78 17.61
CA VAL A 906 -6.83 8.72 17.81
C VAL A 906 -5.59 9.31 18.48
N ALA A 907 -5.24 8.79 19.66
CA ALA A 907 -4.02 9.14 20.40
C ALA A 907 -3.76 10.66 20.49
N VAL A 908 -4.83 11.44 20.71
CA VAL A 908 -4.86 12.91 20.62
C VAL A 908 -3.69 13.56 21.39
N THR A 909 -3.48 13.17 22.65
CA THR A 909 -2.39 13.71 23.48
C THR A 909 -1.01 13.45 22.89
N GLN A 910 -0.77 12.24 22.36
CA GLN A 910 0.52 11.88 21.75
C GLN A 910 0.75 12.65 20.45
N ASN A 911 -0.29 12.78 19.61
CA ASN A 911 -0.20 13.53 18.36
C ASN A 911 0.05 15.03 18.60
N ARG A 912 -0.59 15.62 19.61
CA ARG A 912 -0.31 17.01 20.03
C ARG A 912 1.13 17.19 20.50
N LEU A 913 1.62 16.27 21.33
CA LEU A 913 2.99 16.29 21.80
C LEU A 913 3.99 16.15 20.64
N ALA A 914 3.74 15.22 19.71
CA ALA A 914 4.57 15.02 18.52
C ALA A 914 4.63 16.28 17.64
N PHE A 915 3.47 16.87 17.35
CA PHE A 915 3.36 18.09 16.55
C PHE A 915 4.11 19.27 17.20
N ASN A 916 3.86 19.52 18.48
CA ASN A 916 4.50 20.61 19.21
C ASN A 916 6.00 20.40 19.40
N ALA A 917 6.46 19.16 19.56
CA ALA A 917 7.89 18.84 19.55
C ALA A 917 8.53 19.13 18.19
N GLY A 918 7.83 18.85 17.09
CA GLY A 918 8.24 19.21 15.74
C GLY A 918 8.42 20.72 15.56
N ARG A 919 7.48 21.51 16.10
CA ARG A 919 7.58 22.98 16.11
C ARG A 919 8.82 23.46 16.88
N LEU A 920 9.01 22.95 18.10
CA LEU A 920 10.17 23.31 18.92
C LEU A 920 11.50 22.96 18.23
N ALA A 921 11.53 21.91 17.41
CA ALA A 921 12.73 21.48 16.71
C ALA A 921 13.28 22.50 15.71
N VAL A 922 12.43 23.40 15.19
CA VAL A 922 12.86 24.47 14.27
C VAL A 922 13.67 25.53 15.01
N GLU A 923 13.15 26.02 16.14
CA GLU A 923 13.75 27.13 16.90
C GLU A 923 14.84 26.66 17.89
N ASN A 924 14.68 25.47 18.48
CA ASN A 924 15.61 24.93 19.46
C ASN A 924 15.92 23.43 19.22
N PRO A 925 16.72 23.12 18.17
CA PRO A 925 17.13 21.74 17.89
C PRO A 925 17.90 21.08 19.04
N ALA A 926 18.56 21.87 19.90
CA ALA A 926 19.37 21.38 21.01
C ALA A 926 18.55 20.89 22.21
N ALA A 927 17.36 21.47 22.44
CA ALA A 927 16.43 21.05 23.49
C ALA A 927 15.95 19.61 23.32
N LEU A 928 15.81 19.16 22.07
CA LEU A 928 15.42 17.78 21.75
C LEU A 928 16.56 16.77 21.96
N LYS A 929 17.82 17.21 21.84
CA LYS A 929 19.02 16.36 22.06
C LYS A 929 19.31 16.04 23.53
N HIS A 930 18.72 16.77 24.47
CA HIS A 930 18.96 16.62 25.92
C HIS A 930 17.90 15.78 26.65
N SER A 931 16.84 15.37 25.96
CA SER A 931 15.66 14.73 26.57
C SER A 931 15.68 13.20 26.52
N GLY A 932 16.52 12.60 25.68
CA GLY A 932 16.69 11.15 25.54
C GLY A 932 18.12 10.68 25.85
N ALA A 933 18.53 10.71 27.12
CA ALA A 933 19.81 10.13 27.57
C ALA A 933 19.71 8.61 27.85
N ALA A 934 18.89 7.87 27.09
CA ALA A 934 18.90 6.41 27.09
C ALA A 934 19.76 5.94 25.91
N ALA A 935 20.99 5.52 26.23
CA ALA A 935 21.97 4.89 25.35
C ALA A 935 22.16 5.54 23.96
N ARG A 936 22.89 6.67 23.93
CA ARG A 936 23.66 7.06 22.73
C ARG A 936 24.61 5.92 22.36
N GLN A 937 24.21 5.00 21.47
CA GLN A 937 25.17 4.36 20.59
C GLN A 937 25.30 5.32 19.40
N PRO A 938 26.44 6.01 19.23
CA PRO A 938 26.63 6.85 18.06
C PRO A 938 26.39 5.97 16.83
N ILE A 939 25.43 6.37 15.99
CA ILE A 939 25.38 5.89 14.62
C ILE A 939 26.70 6.34 14.03
N THR A 940 27.65 5.41 13.94
CA THR A 940 28.92 5.64 13.28
C THR A 940 28.58 5.98 11.84
N LEU A 941 28.67 7.27 11.48
CA LEU A 941 28.91 7.63 10.09
C LEU A 941 30.03 6.71 9.60
N ASN A 942 29.82 6.02 8.48
CA ASN A 942 30.84 5.20 7.79
C ASN A 942 31.96 6.11 7.24
N LEU A 943 32.58 6.91 8.10
CA LEU A 943 33.93 7.37 7.87
C LEU A 943 34.81 6.12 8.03
N PRO A 944 35.73 5.84 7.08
CA PRO A 944 36.67 4.75 7.26
C PRO A 944 37.42 4.97 8.56
N GLU A 945 37.12 4.14 9.56
CA GLU A 945 37.82 4.18 10.84
C GLU A 945 39.32 4.00 10.57
N ARG A 946 40.12 4.79 11.28
CA ARG A 946 41.58 4.69 11.16
C ARG A 946 41.98 3.27 11.55
N LEU A 947 42.87 2.66 10.77
CA LEU A 947 43.27 1.26 10.93
C LEU A 947 43.72 0.96 12.37
N GLU A 948 44.38 1.91 13.02
CA GLU A 948 44.86 1.79 14.40
C GLU A 948 43.70 1.58 15.39
N VAL A 949 42.56 2.24 15.18
CA VAL A 949 41.35 2.09 16.01
C VAL A 949 40.74 0.70 15.80
N VAL A 950 40.71 0.22 14.55
CA VAL A 950 40.21 -1.12 14.21
C VAL A 950 41.08 -2.19 14.85
N ILE A 951 42.41 -2.08 14.73
CA ILE A 951 43.37 -3.01 15.32
C ILE A 951 43.20 -3.07 16.84
N GLU A 952 43.18 -1.91 17.52
CA GLU A 952 43.09 -1.88 18.97
C GLU A 952 41.76 -2.45 19.48
N ARG A 953 40.64 -2.12 18.83
CA ARG A 953 39.34 -2.70 19.15
C ARG A 953 39.35 -4.23 19.01
N CYS A 954 39.87 -4.74 17.89
CA CYS A 954 39.97 -6.17 17.63
C CYS A 954 40.92 -6.87 18.61
N ARG A 955 42.05 -6.25 18.95
CA ARG A 955 43.03 -6.76 19.94
C ARG A 955 42.38 -6.92 21.32
N LEU A 956 41.67 -5.89 21.79
CA LEU A 956 40.99 -5.93 23.09
C LEU A 956 39.91 -7.02 23.14
N GLN A 957 39.17 -7.24 22.06
CA GLN A 957 38.18 -8.31 21.99
C GLN A 957 38.82 -9.70 21.95
N LEU A 958 39.88 -9.90 21.17
CA LEU A 958 40.59 -11.18 21.11
C LEU A 958 41.28 -11.53 22.45
N ALA A 959 41.74 -10.52 23.19
CA ALA A 959 42.27 -10.68 24.53
C ALA A 959 41.19 -11.17 25.52
N ARG A 960 39.97 -10.60 25.43
CA ARG A 960 38.81 -11.05 26.22
C ARG A 960 38.36 -12.45 25.80
N TYR A 961 38.32 -12.71 24.49
CA TYR A 961 37.93 -13.99 23.89
C TYR A 961 38.83 -15.14 24.36
N GLN A 962 40.16 -15.01 24.25
CA GLN A 962 41.13 -16.03 24.64
C GLN A 962 42.15 -15.47 25.64
N SER A 963 43.19 -14.79 25.14
CA SER A 963 44.32 -14.25 25.91
C SER A 963 45.07 -13.16 25.14
N ASN A 964 45.91 -12.37 25.83
CA ASN A 964 46.78 -11.36 25.19
C ASN A 964 47.69 -12.00 24.12
N ARG A 965 48.26 -13.18 24.39
CA ARG A 965 49.10 -13.91 23.43
C ARG A 965 48.35 -14.19 22.11
N TYR A 966 47.06 -14.54 22.19
CA TYR A 966 46.24 -14.79 21.00
C TYR A 966 45.98 -13.49 20.23
N ALA A 967 45.67 -12.40 20.93
CA ALA A 967 45.50 -11.08 20.32
C ALA A 967 46.80 -10.59 19.63
N ASP A 968 47.97 -10.86 20.21
CA ASP A 968 49.25 -10.48 19.61
C ASP A 968 49.51 -11.21 18.28
N THR A 969 49.03 -12.44 18.11
CA THR A 969 49.14 -13.14 16.82
C THR A 969 48.32 -12.47 15.72
N TYR A 970 47.17 -11.92 16.07
CA TYR A 970 46.34 -11.12 15.16
C TYR A 970 47.06 -9.82 14.78
N VAL A 971 47.56 -9.06 15.77
CA VAL A 971 48.25 -7.78 15.55
C VAL A 971 49.46 -7.98 14.62
N LYS A 972 50.31 -8.96 14.92
CA LYS A 972 51.50 -9.27 14.11
C LYS A 972 51.16 -9.57 12.65
N TYR A 973 50.07 -10.30 12.40
CA TYR A 973 49.67 -10.63 11.04
C TYR A 973 49.09 -9.41 10.30
N VAL A 974 48.25 -8.59 10.95
CA VAL A 974 47.74 -7.36 10.34
C VAL A 974 48.87 -6.36 10.05
N GLU A 975 49.87 -6.26 10.94
CA GLU A 975 51.07 -5.45 10.71
C GLU A 975 51.90 -5.97 9.52
N HIS A 976 52.03 -7.29 9.36
CA HIS A 976 52.67 -7.90 8.19
C HIS A 976 51.95 -7.50 6.88
N VAL A 977 50.61 -7.56 6.86
CA VAL A 977 49.81 -7.13 5.70
C VAL A 977 49.99 -5.63 5.43
N LEU A 978 49.97 -4.80 6.48
CA LEU A 978 50.16 -3.36 6.36
C LEU A 978 51.53 -3.00 5.78
N GLN A 979 52.59 -3.71 6.20
CA GLN A 979 53.94 -3.52 5.65
C GLN A 979 54.00 -3.89 4.17
N ARG A 980 53.29 -4.94 3.74
CA ARG A 980 53.20 -5.35 2.32
C ARG A 980 52.42 -4.33 1.49
N GLU A 981 51.27 -3.87 1.97
CA GLU A 981 50.45 -2.87 1.28
C GLU A 981 51.20 -1.53 1.14
N ARG A 982 51.89 -1.06 2.20
CA ARG A 982 52.67 0.19 2.17
C ARG A 982 53.90 0.14 1.27
N LYS A 983 54.46 -1.05 0.99
CA LYS A 983 55.57 -1.18 0.03
C LYS A 983 55.14 -0.83 -1.40
N ILE A 984 53.89 -1.17 -1.75
CA ILE A 984 53.33 -0.87 -3.08
C ILE A 984 52.72 0.54 -3.11
N PHE A 985 52.14 1.00 -2.00
CA PHE A 985 51.47 2.30 -1.88
C PHE A 985 52.06 3.15 -0.74
N PRO A 986 53.30 3.67 -0.85
CA PRO A 986 53.96 4.40 0.24
C PRO A 986 53.27 5.73 0.57
N ASP A 987 52.75 6.44 -0.44
CA ASP A 987 52.14 7.77 -0.28
C ASP A 987 50.64 7.73 0.03
N ARG A 988 50.02 6.54 0.06
CA ARG A 988 48.58 6.39 0.28
C ARG A 988 48.27 6.41 1.77
N ARG A 989 47.52 7.42 2.20
CA ARG A 989 47.10 7.58 3.60
C ARG A 989 46.12 6.49 4.09
N SER A 990 45.40 5.84 3.17
CA SER A 990 44.45 4.75 3.46
C SER A 990 45.04 3.38 3.12
N ALA A 991 44.78 2.40 3.99
CA ALA A 991 45.22 1.00 3.84
C ALA A 991 44.00 0.06 3.74
N PRO A 992 43.23 0.11 2.63
CA PRO A 992 41.96 -0.61 2.49
C PRO A 992 42.11 -2.14 2.61
N VAL A 993 43.20 -2.73 2.13
CA VAL A 993 43.44 -4.17 2.23
C VAL A 993 43.67 -4.55 3.69
N SER A 994 44.52 -3.80 4.39
CA SER A 994 44.81 -4.01 5.82
C SER A 994 43.56 -3.87 6.68
N VAL A 995 42.68 -2.89 6.41
CA VAL A 995 41.40 -2.72 7.13
C VAL A 995 40.46 -3.91 6.89
N ALA A 996 40.38 -4.38 5.64
CA ALA A 996 39.58 -5.56 5.30
C ALA A 996 40.11 -6.83 5.98
N VAL A 997 41.43 -7.06 5.96
CA VAL A 997 42.07 -8.18 6.66
C VAL A 997 41.86 -8.09 8.16
N ALA A 998 42.10 -6.93 8.77
CA ALA A 998 41.88 -6.70 10.20
C ALA A 998 40.47 -7.12 10.63
N THR A 999 39.45 -6.67 9.88
CA THR A 999 38.05 -6.95 10.18
C THR A 999 37.69 -8.44 9.98
N ASN A 1000 38.08 -9.02 8.84
CA ASN A 1000 37.74 -10.40 8.49
C ASN A 1000 38.50 -11.43 9.32
N LEU A 1001 39.80 -11.21 9.53
CA LEU A 1001 40.64 -12.09 10.34
C LEU A 1001 40.19 -12.09 11.79
N HIS A 1002 39.88 -10.92 12.36
CA HIS A 1002 39.33 -10.84 13.72
C HIS A 1002 38.06 -11.70 13.85
N ARG A 1003 37.13 -11.60 12.88
CA ARG A 1003 35.90 -12.38 12.89
C ARG A 1003 36.15 -13.88 12.79
N LEU A 1004 37.08 -14.32 11.94
CA LEU A 1004 37.44 -15.73 11.83
C LEU A 1004 38.15 -16.24 13.10
N MET A 1005 38.97 -15.41 13.74
CA MET A 1005 39.66 -15.75 15.00
C MET A 1005 38.74 -15.69 16.24
N SER A 1006 37.65 -14.95 16.18
CA SER A 1006 36.64 -14.82 17.26
C SER A 1006 35.35 -15.58 16.93
N TYR A 1007 35.47 -16.76 16.34
CA TYR A 1007 34.32 -17.62 16.04
C TYR A 1007 33.50 -17.90 17.31
N LYS A 1008 32.17 -17.86 17.16
CA LYS A 1008 31.23 -17.92 18.27
C LYS A 1008 30.99 -19.37 18.71
N ASP A 1009 31.95 -19.90 19.44
CA ASP A 1009 31.86 -21.19 20.09
C ASP A 1009 31.03 -21.17 21.38
N GLU A 1010 30.86 -22.32 22.00
CA GLU A 1010 30.02 -22.50 23.19
C GLU A 1010 30.46 -21.60 24.35
N TYR A 1011 31.78 -21.43 24.54
CA TYR A 1011 32.34 -20.56 25.59
C TYR A 1011 32.10 -19.08 25.29
N GLU A 1012 32.28 -18.65 24.04
CA GLU A 1012 32.08 -17.26 23.62
C GLU A 1012 30.60 -16.86 23.60
N VAL A 1013 29.72 -17.72 23.07
CA VAL A 1013 28.27 -17.50 23.11
C VAL A 1013 27.80 -17.37 24.56
N ALA A 1014 28.28 -18.23 25.46
CA ALA A 1014 27.97 -18.14 26.88
C ALA A 1014 28.45 -16.83 27.51
N ARG A 1015 29.67 -16.37 27.19
CA ARG A 1015 30.22 -15.09 27.66
C ARG A 1015 29.39 -13.90 27.20
N LEU A 1016 28.93 -13.90 25.95
CA LEU A 1016 28.16 -12.80 25.34
C LEU A 1016 26.70 -12.78 25.79
N LEU A 1017 26.09 -13.94 26.03
CA LEU A 1017 24.74 -14.03 26.59
C LEU A 1017 24.67 -13.60 28.06
N CYS A 1018 25.80 -13.61 28.75
CA CYS A 1018 25.94 -13.17 30.15
C CYS A 1018 26.78 -11.89 30.29
N SER A 1019 26.93 -11.09 29.22
CA SER A 1019 27.69 -9.84 29.27
C SER A 1019 26.91 -8.75 30.02
N ALA A 1020 27.63 -7.94 30.81
CA ALA A 1020 27.02 -6.81 31.53
C ALA A 1020 26.44 -5.76 30.56
N SER A 1021 27.02 -5.61 29.37
CA SER A 1021 26.50 -4.75 28.29
C SER A 1021 25.13 -5.21 27.82
N PHE A 1022 24.96 -6.53 27.62
CA PHE A 1022 23.68 -7.08 27.19
C PHE A 1022 22.61 -7.00 28.29
N GLU A 1023 22.97 -7.25 29.55
CA GLU A 1023 22.04 -7.07 30.69
C GLU A 1023 21.54 -5.61 30.78
N ALA A 1024 22.45 -4.64 30.66
CA ALA A 1024 22.09 -3.23 30.62
C ALA A 1024 21.18 -2.88 29.42
N GLU A 1025 21.36 -3.54 28.27
CA GLU A 1025 20.49 -3.35 27.10
C GLU A 1025 19.07 -3.89 27.35
N VAL A 1026 18.95 -5.07 27.98
CA VAL A 1026 17.66 -5.64 28.38
C VAL A 1026 16.95 -4.73 29.37
N ASP A 1027 17.64 -4.27 30.41
CA ASP A 1027 17.10 -3.39 31.45
C ASP A 1027 16.78 -1.97 30.93
N GLY A 1028 17.49 -1.54 29.89
CA GLY A 1028 17.21 -0.30 29.17
C GLY A 1028 15.95 -0.39 28.29
N THR A 1029 15.67 -1.57 27.73
CA THR A 1029 14.55 -1.78 26.79
C THR A 1029 13.26 -2.19 27.48
N PHE A 1030 13.35 -2.99 28.55
CA PHE A 1030 12.20 -3.59 29.23
C PHE A 1030 12.15 -3.22 30.71
N ALA A 1031 10.99 -2.78 31.18
CA ALA A 1031 10.68 -2.73 32.59
C ALA A 1031 10.24 -4.12 33.08
N ASP A 1032 10.64 -4.49 34.29
CA ASP A 1032 10.23 -5.74 34.96
C ASP A 1032 10.54 -7.03 34.15
N ALA A 1033 11.71 -7.12 33.53
CA ALA A 1033 12.16 -8.33 32.80
C ALA A 1033 12.45 -9.51 33.76
N LYS A 1034 11.40 -10.13 34.32
CA LYS A 1034 11.52 -11.13 35.41
C LYS A 1034 11.92 -12.54 34.94
N ARG A 1035 11.68 -12.89 33.68
CA ARG A 1035 11.96 -14.24 33.15
C ARG A 1035 12.55 -14.20 31.74
N ILE A 1036 13.84 -14.53 31.65
CA ILE A 1036 14.60 -14.61 30.40
C ILE A 1036 14.78 -16.09 30.01
N SER A 1037 14.47 -16.43 28.77
CA SER A 1037 14.71 -17.77 28.21
C SER A 1037 15.59 -17.68 26.95
N TYR A 1038 16.48 -18.65 26.79
CA TYR A 1038 17.50 -18.70 25.75
C TYR A 1038 17.15 -19.76 24.69
N HIS A 1039 17.36 -19.45 23.41
CA HIS A 1039 17.08 -20.36 22.30
C HIS A 1039 18.37 -20.93 21.73
N LEU A 1040 18.70 -22.17 22.06
CA LEU A 1040 20.00 -22.79 21.73
C LEU A 1040 19.81 -24.18 21.11
N ALA A 1041 20.77 -24.63 20.30
CA ALA A 1041 20.84 -26.01 19.80
C ALA A 1041 22.18 -26.63 20.23
N PRO A 1042 22.32 -27.12 21.47
CA PRO A 1042 23.59 -27.68 21.94
C PRO A 1042 23.99 -28.93 21.13
N PRO A 1043 25.23 -29.04 20.61
CA PRO A 1043 25.63 -30.09 19.68
C PRO A 1043 25.35 -31.53 20.12
N LEU A 1044 25.38 -31.80 21.43
CA LEU A 1044 25.18 -33.13 22.01
C LEU A 1044 23.72 -33.43 22.41
N LEU A 1045 22.86 -32.42 22.44
CA LEU A 1045 21.47 -32.53 22.96
C LEU A 1045 20.41 -32.15 21.93
N ALA A 1046 20.78 -31.42 20.86
CA ALA A 1046 19.83 -30.90 19.89
C ALA A 1046 19.12 -32.04 19.15
N ARG A 1047 17.78 -31.99 19.17
CA ARG A 1047 16.93 -32.88 18.38
C ARG A 1047 17.03 -32.50 16.90
N ARG A 1048 16.86 -33.48 16.00
CA ARG A 1048 16.81 -33.24 14.56
C ARG A 1048 15.38 -33.06 14.09
N HIS A 1049 15.20 -32.17 13.10
CA HIS A 1049 13.92 -31.93 12.46
C HIS A 1049 13.48 -33.18 11.68
N PRO A 1050 12.23 -33.68 11.84
CA PRO A 1050 11.79 -34.91 11.19
C PRO A 1050 11.85 -34.87 9.65
N SER A 1051 11.46 -33.74 9.03
CA SER A 1051 11.45 -33.62 7.56
C SER A 1051 12.78 -33.17 6.93
N THR A 1052 13.59 -32.34 7.60
CA THR A 1052 14.83 -31.78 7.00
C THR A 1052 16.11 -32.42 7.54
N GLY A 1053 16.03 -33.19 8.64
CA GLY A 1053 17.20 -33.79 9.29
C GLY A 1053 18.13 -32.80 10.00
N LEU A 1054 17.83 -31.50 9.96
CA LEU A 1054 18.66 -30.43 10.53
C LEU A 1054 18.46 -30.29 12.06
N PRO A 1055 19.47 -29.84 12.82
CA PRO A 1055 19.31 -29.59 14.26
C PRO A 1055 18.28 -28.49 14.56
N GLN A 1056 17.39 -28.73 15.52
CA GLN A 1056 16.39 -27.77 16.00
C GLN A 1056 16.86 -27.06 17.27
N LYS A 1057 16.48 -25.78 17.42
CA LYS A 1057 16.69 -25.04 18.65
C LYS A 1057 15.69 -25.45 19.72
N MET A 1058 16.14 -25.41 20.97
CA MET A 1058 15.39 -25.69 22.17
C MET A 1058 15.35 -24.44 23.05
N GLU A 1059 14.24 -24.23 23.75
CA GLU A 1059 14.09 -23.14 24.71
C GLU A 1059 14.58 -23.59 26.09
N PHE A 1060 15.49 -22.81 26.70
CA PHE A 1060 16.00 -23.03 28.05
C PHE A 1060 15.62 -21.85 28.94
N GLY A 1061 15.10 -22.13 30.14
CA GLY A 1061 14.70 -21.09 31.10
C GLY A 1061 15.88 -20.38 31.76
N SER A 1062 15.56 -19.46 32.69
CA SER A 1062 16.56 -18.62 33.37
C SER A 1062 17.57 -19.40 34.22
N TRP A 1063 17.26 -20.65 34.59
CA TRP A 1063 18.17 -21.56 35.29
C TRP A 1063 19.46 -21.87 34.51
N LEU A 1064 19.46 -21.66 33.18
CA LEU A 1064 20.65 -21.88 32.36
C LEU A 1064 21.72 -20.80 32.56
N LYS A 1065 21.36 -19.60 33.03
CA LYS A 1065 22.28 -18.47 33.15
C LYS A 1065 23.52 -18.76 34.04
N PRO A 1066 23.39 -19.32 35.26
CA PRO A 1066 24.55 -19.71 36.07
C PRO A 1066 25.48 -20.73 35.36
N LEU A 1067 24.91 -21.65 34.58
CA LEU A 1067 25.70 -22.62 33.81
C LEU A 1067 26.45 -21.95 32.66
N LEU A 1068 25.84 -20.99 31.96
CA LEU A 1068 26.52 -20.19 30.94
C LEU A 1068 27.64 -19.35 31.55
N GLN A 1069 27.45 -18.78 32.75
CA GLN A 1069 28.52 -18.06 33.46
C GLN A 1069 29.70 -18.97 33.81
N MET A 1070 29.44 -20.20 34.25
CA MET A 1070 30.48 -21.20 34.49
C MET A 1070 31.18 -21.59 33.19
N LEU A 1071 30.42 -21.85 32.12
CA LEU A 1071 30.96 -22.20 30.81
C LEU A 1071 31.82 -21.08 30.22
N ALA A 1072 31.41 -19.82 30.38
CA ALA A 1072 32.18 -18.65 29.92
C ALA A 1072 33.59 -18.55 30.55
N ARG A 1073 33.76 -19.03 31.80
CA ARG A 1073 35.07 -19.11 32.48
C ARG A 1073 35.95 -20.22 31.91
N GLY A 1074 35.34 -21.22 31.26
CA GLY A 1074 36.00 -22.35 30.60
C GLY A 1074 36.78 -22.01 29.34
N LYS A 1075 36.88 -20.74 28.92
CA LYS A 1075 37.63 -20.32 27.73
C LYS A 1075 39.10 -20.79 27.67
N VAL A 1076 39.71 -21.07 28.83
CA VAL A 1076 41.08 -21.59 28.92
C VAL A 1076 41.19 -23.02 28.35
N LEU A 1077 40.08 -23.77 28.34
CA LEU A 1077 40.03 -25.11 27.77
C LEU A 1077 40.07 -25.10 26.24
N ARG A 1078 39.69 -23.99 25.59
CA ARG A 1078 39.62 -23.87 24.12
C ARG A 1078 40.93 -24.28 23.46
N GLY A 1079 40.86 -25.24 22.54
CA GLY A 1079 42.02 -25.76 21.81
C GLY A 1079 42.97 -26.67 22.61
N THR A 1080 42.63 -27.00 23.87
CA THR A 1080 43.35 -28.01 24.66
C THR A 1080 42.74 -29.41 24.45
N PRO A 1081 43.43 -30.49 24.84
CA PRO A 1081 42.84 -31.84 24.78
C PRO A 1081 41.54 -32.01 25.57
N PHE A 1082 41.30 -31.14 26.57
CA PHE A 1082 40.10 -31.11 27.41
C PHE A 1082 38.93 -30.34 26.78
N ASP A 1083 39.10 -29.76 25.59
CA ASP A 1083 38.03 -29.11 24.84
C ASP A 1083 37.13 -30.15 24.16
N ILE A 1084 36.08 -30.58 24.85
CA ILE A 1084 35.13 -31.56 24.31
C ILE A 1084 34.37 -31.04 23.08
N PHE A 1085 34.05 -29.74 23.03
CA PHE A 1085 33.33 -29.11 21.92
C PHE A 1085 34.26 -28.89 20.72
N GLY A 1086 35.52 -28.58 20.99
CA GLY A 1086 36.57 -28.41 19.98
C GLY A 1086 36.82 -29.63 19.11
N ARG A 1087 36.33 -30.83 19.47
CA ARG A 1087 36.48 -32.06 18.68
C ARG A 1087 35.47 -32.20 17.54
N THR A 1088 34.40 -31.42 17.54
CA THR A 1088 33.37 -31.45 16.49
C THR A 1088 33.92 -31.01 15.14
N ALA A 1089 33.31 -31.47 14.04
CA ALA A 1089 33.73 -31.12 12.69
C ALA A 1089 33.65 -29.60 12.44
N GLU A 1090 32.58 -28.96 12.93
CA GLU A 1090 32.38 -27.50 12.82
C GLU A 1090 33.54 -26.71 13.47
N ARG A 1091 33.95 -27.07 14.70
CA ARG A 1091 35.04 -26.36 15.40
C ARG A 1091 36.41 -26.63 14.80
N ARG A 1092 36.64 -27.81 14.20
CA ARG A 1092 37.89 -28.08 13.45
C ARG A 1092 37.97 -27.19 12.21
N GLN A 1093 36.90 -27.17 11.41
CA GLN A 1093 36.83 -26.37 10.21
C GLN A 1093 36.95 -24.86 10.49
N GLU A 1094 36.37 -24.35 11.58
CA GLU A 1094 36.54 -22.94 11.97
C GLU A 1094 37.99 -22.56 12.27
N ARG A 1095 38.79 -23.49 12.84
CA ARG A 1095 40.21 -23.26 13.06
C ARG A 1095 41.00 -23.33 11.75
N ASP A 1096 40.69 -24.32 10.91
CA ASP A 1096 41.33 -24.47 9.60
C ASP A 1096 41.04 -23.26 8.70
N LEU A 1097 39.83 -22.67 8.79
CA LEU A 1097 39.44 -21.48 8.04
C LEU A 1097 40.30 -20.24 8.34
N ILE A 1098 40.86 -20.13 9.55
CA ILE A 1098 41.76 -19.03 9.89
C ILE A 1098 43.02 -19.11 9.04
N ASP A 1099 43.58 -20.31 8.91
CA ASP A 1099 44.81 -20.53 8.15
C ASP A 1099 44.54 -20.58 6.64
N GLU A 1100 43.40 -21.14 6.21
CA GLU A 1100 42.89 -21.05 4.83
C GLU A 1100 42.77 -19.58 4.39
N TYR A 1101 42.17 -18.73 5.23
CA TYR A 1101 42.04 -17.30 4.92
C TYR A 1101 43.38 -16.57 4.87
N LYS A 1102 44.31 -16.84 5.80
CA LYS A 1102 45.66 -16.26 5.74
C LYS A 1102 46.39 -16.66 4.46
N SER A 1103 46.30 -17.93 4.06
CA SER A 1103 46.90 -18.39 2.80
C SER A 1103 46.31 -17.67 1.59
N ILE A 1104 44.99 -17.41 1.58
CA ILE A 1104 44.32 -16.66 0.51
C ILE A 1104 44.80 -15.20 0.49
N VAL A 1105 44.92 -14.57 1.66
CA VAL A 1105 45.40 -13.18 1.78
C VAL A 1105 46.85 -13.08 1.31
N ASP A 1106 47.73 -13.98 1.74
CA ASP A 1106 49.15 -13.97 1.37
C ASP A 1106 49.31 -14.19 -0.16
N ASP A 1107 48.54 -15.09 -0.76
CA ASP A 1107 48.51 -15.30 -2.21
C ASP A 1107 48.01 -14.06 -2.97
N ALA A 1108 46.93 -13.42 -2.50
CA ALA A 1108 46.41 -12.20 -3.10
C ALA A 1108 47.39 -11.03 -2.99
N LEU A 1109 48.11 -10.91 -1.86
CA LEU A 1109 49.15 -9.91 -1.64
C LEU A 1109 50.38 -10.11 -2.54
N ASN A 1110 50.72 -11.36 -2.91
CA ASN A 1110 51.81 -11.62 -3.85
C ASN A 1110 51.51 -11.10 -5.26
N HIS A 1111 50.23 -10.94 -5.60
CA HIS A 1111 49.77 -10.42 -6.88
C HIS A 1111 49.38 -8.94 -6.80
N LEU A 1112 49.51 -8.28 -5.65
CA LEU A 1112 49.08 -6.89 -5.47
C LEU A 1112 49.97 -5.91 -6.26
N THR A 1113 49.36 -5.19 -7.19
CA THR A 1113 49.97 -4.09 -7.97
C THR A 1113 49.15 -2.80 -7.83
N SER A 1114 49.61 -1.70 -8.45
CA SER A 1114 48.86 -0.44 -8.48
C SER A 1114 47.49 -0.57 -9.14
N ASP A 1115 47.36 -1.47 -10.12
CA ASP A 1115 46.24 -1.49 -11.06
C ASP A 1115 45.17 -2.50 -10.66
N ASN A 1116 45.52 -3.54 -9.88
CA ASN A 1116 44.60 -4.62 -9.50
C ASN A 1116 44.16 -4.58 -8.03
N LEU A 1117 44.41 -3.47 -7.32
CA LEU A 1117 43.97 -3.26 -5.94
C LEU A 1117 42.47 -3.58 -5.72
N PRO A 1118 41.52 -3.21 -6.61
CA PRO A 1118 40.12 -3.58 -6.45
C PRO A 1118 39.88 -5.09 -6.47
N ALA A 1119 40.60 -5.82 -7.31
CA ALA A 1119 40.49 -7.27 -7.42
C ALA A 1119 41.05 -7.98 -6.17
N VAL A 1120 42.21 -7.56 -5.69
CA VAL A 1120 42.79 -8.06 -4.42
C VAL A 1120 41.84 -7.77 -3.24
N LEU A 1121 41.29 -6.56 -3.18
CA LEU A 1121 40.35 -6.18 -2.14
C LEU A 1121 39.08 -7.05 -2.18
N ALA A 1122 38.56 -7.36 -3.37
CA ALA A 1122 37.40 -8.26 -3.53
C ALA A 1122 37.70 -9.68 -3.02
N VAL A 1123 38.90 -10.22 -3.29
CA VAL A 1123 39.35 -11.52 -2.76
C VAL A 1123 39.39 -11.50 -1.24
N VAL A 1124 40.04 -10.50 -0.64
CA VAL A 1124 40.15 -10.36 0.82
C VAL A 1124 38.78 -10.16 1.48
N GLN A 1125 37.89 -9.38 0.87
CA GLN A 1125 36.54 -9.13 1.37
C GLN A 1125 35.61 -10.34 1.23
N SER A 1126 35.93 -11.33 0.40
CA SER A 1126 35.07 -12.49 0.17
C SER A 1126 34.74 -13.28 1.45
N ALA A 1127 35.67 -13.34 2.42
CA ALA A 1127 35.45 -13.95 3.72
C ALA A 1127 34.31 -13.31 4.52
N ALA A 1128 33.86 -12.10 4.13
CA ALA A 1128 32.76 -11.43 4.79
C ALA A 1128 31.42 -12.16 4.67
N VAL A 1129 31.28 -13.08 3.72
CA VAL A 1129 30.08 -13.91 3.55
C VAL A 1129 29.97 -15.02 4.62
N ILE A 1130 31.09 -15.41 5.25
CA ILE A 1130 31.12 -16.44 6.30
C ILE A 1130 30.46 -15.89 7.57
N ARG A 1131 29.16 -16.12 7.71
CA ARG A 1131 28.32 -15.69 8.84
C ARG A 1131 27.36 -16.80 9.23
N GLY A 1132 26.86 -16.77 10.46
CA GLY A 1132 25.83 -17.69 10.95
C GLY A 1132 26.41 -18.84 11.78
N PHE A 1133 25.59 -19.87 11.98
CA PHE A 1133 25.88 -20.99 12.90
C PHE A 1133 25.50 -22.33 12.23
N GLY A 1134 26.18 -23.42 12.59
CA GLY A 1134 25.88 -24.78 12.11
C GLY A 1134 25.74 -24.85 10.59
N HIS A 1135 24.62 -25.43 10.13
CA HIS A 1135 24.36 -25.61 8.69
C HIS A 1135 24.27 -24.30 7.89
N VAL A 1136 23.84 -23.19 8.52
CA VAL A 1136 23.80 -21.86 7.88
C VAL A 1136 25.23 -21.38 7.62
N LYS A 1137 26.14 -21.57 8.58
CA LYS A 1137 27.55 -21.22 8.43
C LYS A 1137 28.22 -22.10 7.39
N GLN A 1138 27.96 -23.41 7.41
CA GLN A 1138 28.48 -24.36 6.44
C GLN A 1138 28.13 -23.95 5.01
N ARG A 1139 26.86 -23.66 4.72
CA ARG A 1139 26.41 -23.17 3.41
C ARG A 1139 27.17 -21.91 2.98
N ASN A 1140 27.42 -21.00 3.91
CA ASN A 1140 28.15 -19.76 3.63
C ASN A 1140 29.66 -19.98 3.43
N ILE A 1141 30.25 -20.99 4.07
CA ILE A 1141 31.64 -21.42 3.82
C ILE A 1141 31.76 -22.01 2.42
N ASP A 1142 30.81 -22.84 2.00
CA ASP A 1142 30.80 -23.41 0.65
C ASP A 1142 30.64 -22.30 -0.41
N ALA A 1143 29.73 -21.35 -0.18
CA ALA A 1143 29.58 -20.17 -1.02
C ALA A 1143 30.86 -19.29 -1.06
N PHE A 1144 31.55 -19.15 0.08
CA PHE A 1144 32.84 -18.46 0.16
C PHE A 1144 33.89 -19.15 -0.72
N ARG A 1145 34.04 -20.47 -0.62
CA ARG A 1145 35.03 -21.24 -1.39
C ARG A 1145 34.78 -21.13 -2.89
N VAL A 1146 33.52 -21.21 -3.32
CA VAL A 1146 33.16 -20.98 -4.73
C VAL A 1146 33.54 -19.56 -5.17
N LYS A 1147 33.13 -18.54 -4.39
CA LYS A 1147 33.38 -17.13 -4.71
C LYS A 1147 34.87 -16.79 -4.74
N VAL A 1148 35.66 -17.27 -3.78
CA VAL A 1148 37.09 -16.98 -3.73
C VAL A 1148 37.84 -17.66 -4.88
N ASN A 1149 37.45 -18.88 -5.28
CA ASN A 1149 38.05 -19.55 -6.44
C ASN A 1149 37.78 -18.79 -7.74
N GLN A 1150 36.56 -18.26 -7.92
CA GLN A 1150 36.23 -17.40 -9.06
C GLN A 1150 37.06 -16.10 -9.06
N LEU A 1151 37.14 -15.42 -7.92
CA LEU A 1151 37.90 -14.18 -7.80
C LEU A 1151 39.41 -14.38 -7.97
N ARG A 1152 39.97 -15.49 -7.46
CA ARG A 1152 41.38 -15.86 -7.65
C ARG A 1152 41.66 -16.18 -9.12
N ALA A 1153 40.79 -16.93 -9.79
CA ALA A 1153 40.94 -17.21 -11.21
C ALA A 1153 40.99 -15.93 -12.05
N ALA A 1154 40.12 -14.96 -11.75
CA ALA A 1154 40.14 -13.64 -12.39
C ALA A 1154 41.44 -12.86 -12.09
N LEU A 1155 41.89 -12.86 -10.83
CA LEU A 1155 43.13 -12.21 -10.41
C LEU A 1155 44.38 -12.80 -11.12
N HIS A 1156 44.38 -14.10 -11.42
CA HIS A 1156 45.48 -14.75 -12.14
C HIS A 1156 45.39 -14.60 -13.68
N GLN A 1157 44.22 -14.29 -14.25
CA GLN A 1157 44.04 -14.14 -15.70
C GLN A 1157 44.52 -12.77 -16.23
N GLU A 1158 44.50 -11.71 -15.41
CA GLU A 1158 45.03 -10.38 -15.80
C GLU A 1158 46.56 -10.32 -15.92
N ALA A 1159 47.27 -11.41 -15.62
CA ALA A 1159 48.74 -11.49 -15.67
C ALA A 1159 49.33 -11.96 -17.02
N VAL A 1160 48.53 -12.08 -18.09
CA VAL A 1160 49.05 -12.38 -19.44
C VAL A 1160 49.22 -11.07 -20.23
N PRO A 1161 50.46 -10.63 -20.51
CA PRO A 1161 50.67 -9.51 -21.42
C PRO A 1161 50.22 -9.92 -22.82
N VAL A 1162 49.32 -9.12 -23.41
CA VAL A 1162 49.03 -9.16 -24.84
C VAL A 1162 50.36 -8.95 -25.57
N ARG A 1163 50.88 -10.01 -26.20
CA ARG A 1163 52.00 -9.90 -27.13
C ARG A 1163 51.53 -9.06 -28.32
N ALA A 1164 52.29 -8.01 -28.60
CA ALA A 1164 52.13 -7.18 -29.78
C ALA A 1164 52.19 -8.03 -31.07
N ALA A 1165 51.14 -7.92 -31.89
CA ALA A 1165 51.15 -7.96 -33.34
C ALA A 1165 49.94 -7.19 -33.85
#